data_AF-A0A3F2V997-F1
#
_entry.id   AF-A0A3F2V997-F1
#
_cell.length_a   1.000
_cell.length_b   1.000
_cell.length_c   1.000
_cell.angle_alpha   90.00
_cell.angle_beta   90.00
_cell.angle_gamma   90.00
#
_symmetry.space_group_name_H-M   'P 1'
#
loop_
_entity.id
_entity.type
_entity.pdbx_description
1 polymer ?
#
loop_
_entity_poly.entity_id
_entity_poly.type
_entity_poly.pdbx_seq_one_letter_code
_entity_poly.pdbx_strand_id
1 'polypeptide(L)'
;MGRITARKFSFSLPPVLTLLVLLCFTPGGLEAAGFSAASRCNPIAVDTCALPFPSDVFRNTVGRYNYSNTILDRRTTGSVRQLAPARLQFPSSFMPSEILNRSTGFSALGPVLFELNEWPFTDIPEDGEGVLHVYNMKTGERVPMIVSLNKAAQAKLSPGRGRPVVSAWPRTRFEFGERYIAVLFQSGFNDVVGLNGNDLFQPTEGVTKALNGEAGWILNYTYTAPVNSLRELGIPFDNILSFTWFTVKDEEEVTQPMQDMVATALEYPNYATELEVAKTMGDPDYELVALKGQLSMVNFRDEDGGVYPPYAPIQDLSRRRVEFIMSLPKWEQDSPVPVAVFGHGLGNFKEFTHDGFIMGDRLGMATIAIDHPNHGSRVTTFDVLKEPHISMAVSTPLTIMQLLGMFVQATVDQNVVIHTTKHGLPELLASWSNPEYPNVPKLDSDRVMFDGMSLGGMLGMGIGATAPDLQGVYLVNGTGSLMQAFTESTFWPSFTSHVVPLNMNGAEMMFVVGMMQHYLDIADGNNFAQYYRNPPDGRSERPLGMHYSLGDGSFPNSSSLATAKLVDLPLLKEVIEPVPDLRFGETGADDFENGYGIVQSGFGLELANQSLESLKELDLDNKFGQLDDTILTGLIGVDLSSIPGGSDTTGYLANLIGVGDAQSIDDLLDQVYSGELDDFLTHFNRGSEAALHHAIDWRCQLFSLSADLCANAKQLASDDVKNGVTNGLPDLGGGGDVVDDTVDQITDVIDTGLSNIQVTEGSGGSFSWVNLVVLGLILIWYQSAATPVVRANAVSRRSR
;
A
#
# COMPACT_ATOMS: atom_id res chain seq x y z
N MET A 1 -67.48 -41.06 -63.87
CA MET A 1 -68.52 -40.70 -62.86
C MET A 1 -67.92 -40.99 -61.50
N GLY A 2 -67.73 -40.11 -60.53
CA GLY A 2 -67.94 -38.68 -60.32
C GLY A 2 -67.26 -38.34 -58.98
N ARG A 3 -66.69 -37.13 -58.87
CA ARG A 3 -66.09 -36.54 -57.66
C ARG A 3 -67.11 -36.36 -56.52
N ILE A 4 -66.62 -36.16 -55.29
CA ILE A 4 -66.91 -35.01 -54.36
C ILE A 4 -66.75 -35.47 -52.88
N THR A 5 -65.58 -35.21 -52.29
CA THR A 5 -65.25 -34.21 -51.23
C THR A 5 -65.36 -34.68 -49.78
N ALA A 6 -64.23 -34.76 -49.09
CA ALA A 6 -64.16 -34.63 -47.63
C ALA A 6 -63.39 -33.34 -47.29
N ARG A 7 -63.97 -32.53 -46.40
CA ARG A 7 -63.55 -31.18 -46.03
C ARG A 7 -62.18 -31.16 -45.33
N LYS A 8 -61.34 -30.19 -45.69
CA LYS A 8 -60.18 -29.74 -44.91
C LYS A 8 -60.65 -28.88 -43.73
N PHE A 9 -60.18 -29.19 -42.52
CA PHE A 9 -60.05 -28.23 -41.43
C PHE A 9 -58.56 -27.94 -41.25
N SER A 10 -58.17 -26.69 -41.44
CA SER A 10 -56.83 -26.17 -41.19
C SER A 10 -56.81 -25.48 -39.82
N PHE A 11 -56.02 -25.98 -38.88
CA PHE A 11 -55.49 -25.17 -37.78
C PHE A 11 -54.00 -24.98 -38.02
N SER A 12 -53.60 -23.75 -38.33
CA SER A 12 -52.21 -23.30 -38.38
C SER A 12 -51.78 -22.91 -36.96
N LEU A 13 -50.86 -23.66 -36.37
CA LEU A 13 -50.07 -23.21 -35.21
C LEU A 13 -48.85 -22.41 -35.71
N PRO A 14 -48.45 -21.33 -35.02
CA PRO A 14 -47.37 -20.45 -35.45
C PRO A 14 -45.97 -21.07 -35.22
N PRO A 15 -44.95 -20.63 -35.98
CA PRO A 15 -43.61 -21.21 -35.96
C PRO A 15 -42.79 -20.60 -34.83
N VAL A 16 -42.91 -21.12 -33.61
CA VAL A 16 -42.06 -20.68 -32.47
C VAL A 16 -41.36 -21.86 -31.78
N LEU A 17 -41.57 -23.11 -32.21
CA LEU A 17 -41.11 -24.27 -31.45
C LEU A 17 -40.18 -25.23 -32.20
N THR A 18 -39.35 -24.72 -33.11
CA THR A 18 -38.41 -25.57 -33.89
C THR A 18 -36.95 -25.08 -33.85
N LEU A 19 -36.56 -24.28 -32.86
CA LEU A 19 -35.17 -23.83 -32.68
C LEU A 19 -34.57 -24.19 -31.29
N LEU A 20 -35.11 -25.22 -30.61
CA LEU A 20 -34.73 -25.53 -29.22
C LEU A 20 -34.28 -26.98 -28.97
N VAL A 21 -33.91 -27.74 -30.01
CA VAL A 21 -33.46 -29.15 -29.83
C VAL A 21 -32.19 -29.48 -30.61
N LEU A 22 -31.19 -28.59 -30.62
CA LEU A 22 -29.89 -28.88 -31.23
C LEU A 22 -28.70 -28.32 -30.44
N LEU A 23 -28.75 -28.45 -29.11
CA LEU A 23 -27.62 -28.14 -28.22
C LEU A 23 -27.52 -29.18 -27.08
N CYS A 24 -27.08 -30.39 -27.44
CA CYS A 24 -26.37 -31.37 -26.60
C CYS A 24 -25.44 -32.08 -27.60
N PHE A 25 -24.11 -32.01 -27.57
CA PHE A 25 -23.21 -32.52 -26.54
C PHE A 25 -21.79 -31.96 -26.76
N THR A 26 -21.21 -31.34 -25.74
CA THR A 26 -19.78 -31.46 -25.36
C THR A 26 -19.68 -31.13 -23.86
N PRO A 27 -19.12 -32.00 -23.00
CA PRO A 27 -18.87 -31.66 -21.61
C PRO A 27 -17.55 -30.88 -21.53
N GLY A 28 -17.66 -29.56 -21.60
CA GLY A 28 -16.58 -28.59 -21.38
C GLY A 28 -17.24 -27.25 -21.10
N GLY A 29 -16.99 -26.68 -19.93
CA GLY A 29 -17.74 -25.57 -19.33
C GLY A 29 -17.96 -24.37 -20.26
N LEU A 30 -19.21 -24.15 -20.64
CA LEU A 30 -19.72 -22.83 -21.01
C LEU A 30 -20.37 -22.29 -19.74
N GLU A 31 -19.68 -21.41 -19.00
CA GLU A 31 -20.37 -20.54 -18.05
C GLU A 31 -21.46 -19.78 -18.84
N ALA A 32 -22.72 -19.89 -18.41
CA ALA A 32 -23.81 -19.22 -19.10
C ALA A 32 -23.57 -17.71 -19.05
N ALA A 33 -23.28 -17.09 -20.19
CA ALA A 33 -23.06 -15.65 -20.27
C ALA A 33 -24.35 -14.91 -19.88
N GLY A 34 -24.37 -14.32 -18.68
CA GLY A 34 -25.49 -13.53 -18.20
C GLY A 34 -25.68 -12.24 -19.00
N PHE A 35 -26.91 -11.74 -19.04
CA PHE A 35 -27.21 -10.42 -19.61
C PHE A 35 -26.84 -9.33 -18.59
N SER A 36 -26.16 -8.26 -19.03
CA SER A 36 -25.91 -7.06 -18.20
C SER A 36 -26.54 -5.83 -18.84
N ALA A 37 -27.07 -4.92 -18.01
CA ALA A 37 -27.69 -3.68 -18.47
C ALA A 37 -26.67 -2.70 -19.08
N ALA A 38 -25.43 -2.74 -18.60
CA ALA A 38 -24.30 -1.99 -19.14
C ALA A 38 -23.03 -2.84 -19.21
N SER A 39 -22.13 -2.49 -20.13
CA SER A 39 -20.79 -3.10 -20.22
C SER A 39 -19.69 -2.11 -20.63
N ARG A 40 -20.05 -0.98 -21.24
CA ARG A 40 -19.08 -0.02 -21.80
C ARG A 40 -19.20 1.39 -21.20
N CYS A 41 -20.33 1.71 -20.58
CA CYS A 41 -20.55 3.02 -19.98
C CYS A 41 -21.66 2.94 -18.95
N ASN A 42 -21.47 3.59 -17.82
CA ASN A 42 -22.50 3.78 -16.81
C ASN A 42 -23.59 4.73 -17.38
N PRO A 43 -24.87 4.34 -17.41
CA PRO A 43 -25.95 5.14 -18.00
C PRO A 43 -26.16 6.52 -17.35
N ILE A 44 -25.67 6.71 -16.13
CA ILE A 44 -25.79 7.97 -15.38
C ILE A 44 -24.47 8.73 -15.25
N ALA A 45 -23.42 8.28 -15.95
CA ALA A 45 -22.11 8.93 -15.98
C ALA A 45 -22.20 10.41 -16.37
N VAL A 46 -21.33 11.23 -15.77
CA VAL A 46 -21.10 12.62 -16.16
C VAL A 46 -20.32 12.66 -17.48
N ASP A 47 -19.06 12.23 -17.45
CA ASP A 47 -18.20 12.16 -18.63
C ASP A 47 -17.49 10.79 -18.67
N THR A 48 -16.87 10.40 -17.57
CA THR A 48 -16.09 9.17 -17.44
C THR A 48 -17.01 7.96 -17.32
N CYS A 49 -16.97 7.08 -18.32
CA CYS A 49 -17.91 5.96 -18.44
C CYS A 49 -17.85 4.92 -17.31
N ALA A 50 -16.75 4.89 -16.55
CA ALA A 50 -16.60 4.00 -15.41
C ALA A 50 -17.24 4.54 -14.11
N LEU A 51 -17.59 5.83 -14.06
CA LEU A 51 -18.17 6.47 -12.89
C LEU A 51 -19.67 6.76 -13.07
N PRO A 52 -20.47 6.77 -11.98
CA PRO A 52 -20.06 6.49 -10.60
C PRO A 52 -19.67 5.01 -10.38
N PHE A 53 -18.75 4.80 -9.43
CA PHE A 53 -18.18 3.50 -9.06
C PHE A 53 -18.25 3.32 -7.53
N PRO A 54 -18.37 2.10 -7.01
CA PRO A 54 -18.74 0.86 -7.71
C PRO A 54 -20.18 0.93 -8.25
N SER A 55 -20.54 0.05 -9.20
CA SER A 55 -21.91 0.04 -9.75
C SER A 55 -22.39 -1.33 -10.21
N ASP A 56 -23.51 -1.77 -9.64
CA ASP A 56 -24.23 -2.98 -10.00
C ASP A 56 -24.98 -2.87 -11.33
N VAL A 57 -24.95 -1.72 -12.01
CA VAL A 57 -25.48 -1.60 -13.39
C VAL A 57 -24.70 -2.48 -14.38
N PHE A 58 -23.45 -2.82 -14.06
CA PHE A 58 -22.60 -3.74 -14.81
C PHE A 58 -22.75 -5.19 -14.37
N ARG A 59 -23.57 -5.47 -13.34
CA ARG A 59 -23.81 -6.82 -12.84
C ARG A 59 -24.77 -7.55 -13.79
N ASN A 60 -24.38 -8.74 -14.19
CA ASN A 60 -25.14 -9.59 -15.09
C ASN A 60 -26.14 -10.48 -14.32
N THR A 61 -27.05 -11.12 -15.05
CA THR A 61 -28.10 -11.98 -14.48
C THR A 61 -27.60 -13.24 -13.78
N VAL A 62 -26.32 -13.60 -13.92
CA VAL A 62 -25.70 -14.73 -13.19
C VAL A 62 -24.93 -14.27 -11.95
N GLY A 63 -25.03 -12.98 -11.60
CA GLY A 63 -24.46 -12.42 -10.37
C GLY A 63 -23.00 -11.96 -10.49
N ARG A 64 -22.40 -11.98 -11.68
CA ARG A 64 -21.03 -11.50 -11.96
C ARG A 64 -21.01 -10.20 -12.75
N TYR A 65 -19.87 -9.52 -12.85
CA TYR A 65 -19.77 -8.29 -13.63
C TYR A 65 -19.43 -8.50 -15.10
N ASN A 66 -19.73 -7.51 -15.94
CA ASN A 66 -19.49 -7.54 -17.39
C ASN A 66 -18.89 -6.23 -17.90
N TYR A 67 -17.80 -5.77 -17.27
CA TYR A 67 -17.01 -4.64 -17.74
C TYR A 67 -16.27 -4.99 -19.03
N SER A 68 -16.31 -4.07 -19.99
CA SER A 68 -15.45 -4.09 -21.18
C SER A 68 -14.15 -3.35 -20.92
N ASN A 69 -13.03 -3.88 -21.39
CA ASN A 69 -11.72 -3.21 -21.28
C ASN A 69 -11.66 -1.87 -22.01
N THR A 70 -12.56 -1.64 -22.95
CA THR A 70 -12.67 -0.34 -23.65
C THR A 70 -13.18 0.79 -22.75
N ILE A 71 -13.70 0.48 -21.56
CA ILE A 71 -14.20 1.49 -20.62
C ILE A 71 -13.10 2.45 -20.13
N LEU A 72 -11.84 1.99 -20.06
CA LEU A 72 -10.67 2.82 -19.73
C LEU A 72 -10.37 3.91 -20.78
N ASP A 73 -10.94 3.79 -21.98
CA ASP A 73 -10.70 4.69 -23.12
C ASP A 73 -11.98 5.38 -23.60
N ARG A 74 -13.01 5.41 -22.75
CA ARG A 74 -14.35 5.84 -23.16
C ARG A 74 -14.94 6.89 -22.23
N ARG A 75 -15.55 7.89 -22.86
CA ARG A 75 -16.41 8.89 -22.25
C ARG A 75 -17.83 8.76 -22.78
N THR A 76 -18.78 9.44 -22.17
CA THR A 76 -20.18 9.52 -22.63
C THR A 76 -20.27 10.01 -24.09
N THR A 77 -19.32 10.85 -24.52
CA THR A 77 -19.20 11.37 -25.89
C THR A 77 -18.59 10.39 -26.90
N GLY A 78 -18.02 9.27 -26.46
CA GLY A 78 -17.40 8.25 -27.31
C GLY A 78 -16.00 7.85 -26.87
N SER A 79 -15.21 7.31 -27.81
CA SER A 79 -13.82 6.95 -27.54
C SER A 79 -12.96 8.20 -27.39
N VAL A 80 -12.25 8.31 -26.28
CA VAL A 80 -11.40 9.46 -25.95
C VAL A 80 -10.08 9.40 -26.72
N ARG A 81 -9.55 8.18 -26.90
CA ARG A 81 -8.19 7.94 -27.39
C ARG A 81 -8.25 6.90 -28.51
N GLN A 82 -7.86 7.30 -29.72
CA GLN A 82 -7.75 6.37 -30.86
C GLN A 82 -6.31 5.96 -31.19
N LEU A 83 -5.34 6.86 -31.01
CA LEU A 83 -3.94 6.63 -31.40
C LEU A 83 -3.03 6.16 -30.24
N ALA A 84 -3.36 6.52 -29.00
CA ALA A 84 -2.65 6.05 -27.78
C ALA A 84 -3.65 5.69 -26.67
N PRO A 85 -4.38 4.56 -26.78
CA PRO A 85 -5.29 4.09 -25.74
C PRO A 85 -4.57 3.87 -24.40
N ALA A 86 -5.17 4.31 -23.31
CA ALA A 86 -4.65 4.13 -21.96
C ALA A 86 -4.57 2.64 -21.59
N ARG A 87 -5.54 1.83 -22.02
CA ARG A 87 -5.53 0.37 -21.79
C ARG A 87 -4.34 -0.38 -22.40
N LEU A 88 -3.65 0.20 -23.39
CA LEU A 88 -2.46 -0.44 -23.99
C LEU A 88 -1.17 -0.15 -23.23
N GLN A 89 -1.21 0.73 -22.22
CA GLN A 89 -0.08 1.05 -21.36
C GLN A 89 -0.05 0.16 -20.10
N PHE A 90 -1.14 -0.52 -19.78
CA PHE A 90 -1.20 -1.52 -18.73
C PHE A 90 -0.88 -2.92 -19.27
N PRO A 91 -0.38 -3.84 -18.43
CA PRO A 91 -0.32 -5.25 -18.77
C PRO A 91 -1.73 -5.81 -19.02
N SER A 92 -1.84 -6.84 -19.87
CA SER A 92 -3.14 -7.42 -20.26
C SER A 92 -3.92 -8.04 -19.10
N SER A 93 -3.22 -8.41 -18.03
CA SER A 93 -3.75 -8.91 -16.77
C SER A 93 -4.41 -7.81 -15.92
N PHE A 94 -4.00 -6.55 -16.08
CA PHE A 94 -4.59 -5.41 -15.38
C PHE A 94 -5.67 -4.74 -16.24
N MET A 95 -6.73 -5.48 -16.50
CA MET A 95 -7.87 -5.02 -17.30
C MET A 95 -9.17 -5.13 -16.51
N PRO A 96 -10.17 -4.26 -16.73
CA PRO A 96 -11.47 -4.34 -16.05
C PRO A 96 -12.12 -5.73 -16.16
N SER A 97 -11.98 -6.40 -17.30
CA SER A 97 -12.50 -7.76 -17.48
C SER A 97 -11.79 -8.81 -16.64
N GLU A 98 -10.49 -8.64 -16.39
CA GLU A 98 -9.72 -9.59 -15.61
C GLU A 98 -9.89 -9.35 -14.11
N ILE A 99 -9.95 -8.07 -13.70
CA ILE A 99 -10.04 -7.68 -12.29
C ILE A 99 -11.47 -7.78 -11.74
N LEU A 100 -12.49 -7.29 -12.49
CA LEU A 100 -13.84 -7.12 -11.94
C LEU A 100 -14.81 -8.25 -12.32
N ASN A 101 -14.70 -8.82 -13.52
CA ASN A 101 -15.76 -9.70 -14.05
C ASN A 101 -15.79 -11.09 -13.40
N ARG A 102 -14.73 -11.49 -12.71
CA ARG A 102 -14.67 -12.77 -11.99
C ARG A 102 -15.35 -12.72 -10.62
N SER A 103 -15.64 -11.52 -10.12
CA SER A 103 -16.17 -11.30 -8.77
C SER A 103 -17.70 -11.32 -8.69
N THR A 104 -18.20 -11.69 -7.52
CA THR A 104 -19.63 -11.67 -7.17
C THR A 104 -20.11 -10.31 -6.64
N GLY A 105 -19.19 -9.50 -6.14
CA GLY A 105 -19.37 -8.15 -5.62
C GLY A 105 -18.11 -7.30 -5.77
N PHE A 106 -18.11 -6.09 -5.19
CA PHE A 106 -16.97 -5.17 -5.12
C PHE A 106 -16.26 -5.26 -3.76
N SER A 107 -15.05 -4.68 -3.72
CA SER A 107 -14.25 -4.58 -2.50
C SER A 107 -15.04 -3.99 -1.33
N ALA A 108 -14.90 -4.64 -0.17
CA ALA A 108 -15.41 -4.19 1.12
C ALA A 108 -14.65 -2.95 1.66
N LEU A 109 -13.44 -2.69 1.14
CA LEU A 109 -12.58 -1.54 1.47
C LEU A 109 -12.51 -0.53 0.31
N GLY A 110 -13.24 -0.79 -0.78
CA GLY A 110 -13.19 0.03 -1.99
C GLY A 110 -13.82 1.41 -1.81
N PRO A 111 -13.39 2.41 -2.62
CA PRO A 111 -13.97 3.74 -2.56
C PRO A 111 -15.30 3.80 -3.30
N VAL A 112 -16.19 4.67 -2.85
CA VAL A 112 -17.31 5.19 -3.62
C VAL A 112 -16.87 6.49 -4.32
N LEU A 113 -17.11 6.58 -5.62
CA LEU A 113 -16.56 7.61 -6.49
C LEU A 113 -17.65 8.26 -7.33
N PHE A 114 -17.72 9.60 -7.30
CA PHE A 114 -18.58 10.42 -8.15
C PHE A 114 -17.77 11.49 -8.87
N GLU A 115 -17.89 11.56 -10.19
CA GLU A 115 -17.38 12.68 -10.98
C GLU A 115 -18.35 13.87 -10.89
N LEU A 116 -17.81 15.07 -10.68
CA LEU A 116 -18.57 16.32 -10.73
C LEU A 116 -18.38 17.00 -12.10
N ASN A 117 -19.40 17.77 -12.51
CA ASN A 117 -19.34 18.56 -13.75
C ASN A 117 -18.34 19.73 -13.64
N GLU A 118 -18.20 20.29 -12.44
CA GLU A 118 -17.44 21.49 -12.12
C GLU A 118 -16.76 21.37 -10.75
N TRP A 119 -15.79 22.22 -10.46
CA TRP A 119 -15.11 22.25 -9.17
C TRP A 119 -16.00 22.91 -8.11
N PRO A 120 -16.18 22.29 -6.92
CA PRO A 120 -16.88 22.93 -5.83
C PRO A 120 -16.06 24.11 -5.28
N PHE A 121 -16.75 25.16 -4.82
CA PHE A 121 -16.12 26.33 -4.21
C PHE A 121 -16.02 26.23 -2.69
N THR A 122 -16.66 25.23 -2.11
CA THR A 122 -16.67 24.95 -0.68
C THR A 122 -16.01 23.61 -0.42
N ASP A 123 -15.30 23.53 0.70
CA ASP A 123 -14.73 22.27 1.16
C ASP A 123 -15.85 21.27 1.50
N ILE A 124 -15.55 19.99 1.27
CA ILE A 124 -16.46 18.90 1.60
C ILE A 124 -16.17 18.49 3.05
N PRO A 125 -17.18 18.44 3.94
CA PRO A 125 -17.01 17.89 5.28
C PRO A 125 -16.47 16.46 5.23
N GLU A 126 -15.53 16.13 6.11
CA GLU A 126 -14.87 14.81 6.11
C GLU A 126 -15.85 13.65 6.35
N ASP A 127 -16.95 13.87 7.07
CA ASP A 127 -18.01 12.88 7.27
C ASP A 127 -19.05 12.82 6.13
N GLY A 128 -18.89 13.69 5.13
CA GLY A 128 -19.78 13.84 3.98
C GLY A 128 -21.14 14.46 4.29
N GLU A 129 -21.34 15.04 5.48
CA GLU A 129 -22.65 15.54 5.89
C GLU A 129 -23.23 16.54 4.89
N GLY A 130 -24.45 16.26 4.42
CA GLY A 130 -25.16 17.09 3.44
C GLY A 130 -24.63 16.99 2.00
N VAL A 131 -23.53 16.27 1.76
CA VAL A 131 -22.87 16.11 0.46
C VAL A 131 -23.02 14.70 -0.09
N LEU A 132 -22.56 13.68 0.65
CA LEU A 132 -22.57 12.29 0.20
C LEU A 132 -22.85 11.36 1.37
N HIS A 133 -23.93 10.57 1.27
CA HIS A 133 -24.24 9.53 2.25
C HIS A 133 -24.27 8.15 1.59
N VAL A 134 -23.86 7.13 2.33
CA VAL A 134 -23.97 5.72 1.93
C VAL A 134 -24.86 5.00 2.93
N TYR A 135 -25.78 4.19 2.43
CA TYR A 135 -26.75 3.44 3.25
C TYR A 135 -26.71 1.96 2.92
N ASN A 136 -26.82 1.12 3.94
CA ASN A 136 -27.12 -0.30 3.76
C ASN A 136 -28.56 -0.42 3.24
N MET A 137 -28.76 -1.07 2.09
CA MET A 137 -30.07 -1.15 1.42
C MET A 137 -31.06 -2.07 2.16
N LYS A 138 -30.58 -2.94 3.06
CA LYS A 138 -31.39 -3.88 3.83
C LYS A 138 -31.82 -3.28 5.16
N THR A 139 -30.91 -2.62 5.89
CA THR A 139 -31.21 -2.03 7.21
C THR A 139 -31.66 -0.58 7.14
N GLY A 140 -31.26 0.14 6.09
CA GLY A 140 -31.46 1.58 5.95
C GLY A 140 -30.48 2.42 6.78
N GLU A 141 -29.54 1.78 7.49
CA GLU A 141 -28.57 2.47 8.32
C GLU A 141 -27.49 3.16 7.46
N ARG A 142 -27.08 4.36 7.90
CA ARG A 142 -25.99 5.10 7.27
C ARG A 142 -24.65 4.46 7.64
N VAL A 143 -23.81 4.24 6.64
CA VAL A 143 -22.42 3.80 6.82
C VAL A 143 -21.53 5.04 7.06
N PRO A 144 -20.74 5.08 8.13
CA PRO A 144 -19.75 6.13 8.33
C PRO A 144 -18.69 6.10 7.23
N MET A 145 -18.49 7.23 6.58
CA MET A 145 -17.53 7.40 5.49
C MET A 145 -16.48 8.46 5.86
N ILE A 146 -15.37 8.44 5.14
CA ILE A 146 -14.41 9.53 5.01
C ILE A 146 -14.56 10.07 3.61
N VAL A 147 -15.07 11.29 3.47
CA VAL A 147 -15.47 11.91 2.21
C VAL A 147 -14.57 13.09 1.94
N SER A 148 -14.06 13.17 0.71
CA SER A 148 -13.20 14.26 0.29
C SER A 148 -13.36 14.55 -1.19
N LEU A 149 -12.98 15.78 -1.57
CA LEU A 149 -12.65 16.06 -2.96
C LEU A 149 -11.25 15.49 -3.20
N ASN A 150 -11.17 14.42 -3.98
CA ASN A 150 -10.00 13.57 -4.02
C ASN A 150 -8.75 14.33 -4.52
N LYS A 151 -7.70 14.39 -3.70
CA LYS A 151 -6.43 15.07 -4.05
C LYS A 151 -5.67 14.33 -5.15
N ALA A 152 -5.70 12.99 -5.16
CA ALA A 152 -5.09 12.19 -6.23
C ALA A 152 -5.70 12.50 -7.61
N ALA A 153 -7.01 12.76 -7.68
CA ALA A 153 -7.70 13.17 -8.91
C ALA A 153 -7.35 14.61 -9.38
N GLN A 154 -6.70 15.41 -8.53
CA GLN A 154 -6.29 16.79 -8.81
C GLN A 154 -4.90 16.91 -9.44
N ALA A 155 -4.23 15.79 -9.74
CA ALA A 155 -2.80 15.66 -10.06
C ALA A 155 -2.14 16.89 -10.74
N LYS A 156 -1.08 17.40 -10.07
CA LYS A 156 -0.13 18.40 -10.59
C LYS A 156 0.50 17.97 -11.94
N LEU A 157 0.60 16.65 -12.18
CA LEU A 157 1.18 16.01 -13.38
C LEU A 157 0.45 16.31 -14.70
N SER A 158 -0.74 16.93 -14.69
CA SER A 158 -1.42 17.35 -15.94
C SER A 158 -2.26 18.62 -15.75
N PRO A 159 -1.62 19.81 -15.79
CA PRO A 159 -2.31 21.09 -15.81
C PRO A 159 -3.33 21.10 -16.97
N GLY A 160 -4.62 21.19 -16.65
CA GLY A 160 -5.73 21.17 -17.62
C GLY A 160 -6.45 19.83 -17.81
N ARG A 161 -6.10 18.76 -17.08
CA ARG A 161 -6.82 17.46 -17.09
C ARG A 161 -7.43 17.04 -15.75
N GLY A 162 -7.31 17.86 -14.71
CA GLY A 162 -7.97 17.62 -13.42
C GLY A 162 -9.49 17.50 -13.61
N ARG A 163 -10.07 16.46 -13.01
CA ARG A 163 -11.53 16.29 -12.93
C ARG A 163 -11.91 16.24 -11.45
N PRO A 164 -12.89 17.03 -10.99
CA PRO A 164 -13.35 16.98 -9.62
C PRO A 164 -14.03 15.64 -9.36
N VAL A 165 -13.46 14.85 -8.45
CA VAL A 165 -14.01 13.56 -8.03
C VAL A 165 -14.28 13.62 -6.53
N VAL A 166 -15.53 13.41 -6.13
CA VAL A 166 -15.87 13.14 -4.75
C VAL A 166 -15.57 11.66 -4.50
N SER A 167 -14.63 11.40 -3.59
CA SER A 167 -14.33 10.06 -3.11
C SER A 167 -14.83 9.88 -1.68
N ALA A 168 -15.36 8.70 -1.39
CA ALA A 168 -15.76 8.30 -0.06
C ALA A 168 -15.22 6.91 0.26
N TRP A 169 -14.33 6.81 1.25
CA TRP A 169 -13.82 5.54 1.78
C TRP A 169 -14.63 5.13 3.01
N PRO A 170 -14.95 3.83 3.21
CA PRO A 170 -15.60 3.40 4.44
C PRO A 170 -14.65 3.67 5.62
N ARG A 171 -15.17 4.24 6.72
CA ARG A 171 -14.34 4.53 7.91
C ARG A 171 -13.73 3.26 8.55
N THR A 172 -14.32 2.11 8.25
CA THR A 172 -13.82 0.78 8.64
C THR A 172 -13.81 -0.14 7.43
N ARG A 173 -14.96 -0.74 7.12
CA ARG A 173 -15.19 -1.70 6.05
C ARG A 173 -16.69 -1.83 5.81
N PHE A 174 -17.12 -2.06 4.57
CA PHE A 174 -18.49 -2.50 4.29
C PHE A 174 -18.68 -3.96 4.67
N GLU A 175 -19.83 -4.32 5.25
CA GLU A 175 -20.16 -5.72 5.53
C GLU A 175 -20.17 -6.57 4.25
N PHE A 176 -19.54 -7.75 4.33
CA PHE A 176 -19.45 -8.70 3.23
C PHE A 176 -20.84 -9.20 2.80
N GLY A 177 -21.02 -9.43 1.49
CA GLY A 177 -22.27 -9.92 0.89
C GLY A 177 -23.47 -8.95 0.94
N GLU A 178 -23.36 -7.83 1.65
CA GLU A 178 -24.43 -6.84 1.78
C GLU A 178 -24.48 -5.88 0.57
N ARG A 179 -25.59 -5.16 0.46
CA ARG A 179 -25.85 -4.21 -0.64
C ARG A 179 -25.98 -2.79 -0.12
N TYR A 180 -25.37 -1.85 -0.82
CA TYR A 180 -25.31 -0.46 -0.42
C TYR A 180 -25.78 0.46 -1.54
N ILE A 181 -26.31 1.61 -1.15
CA ILE A 181 -26.64 2.71 -2.03
C ILE A 181 -25.95 3.98 -1.54
N ALA A 182 -25.17 4.60 -2.43
CA ALA A 182 -24.53 5.88 -2.21
C ALA A 182 -25.27 6.98 -2.96
N VAL A 183 -25.46 8.11 -2.31
CA VAL A 183 -26.22 9.24 -2.85
C VAL A 183 -25.40 10.51 -2.70
N LEU A 184 -25.20 11.19 -3.81
CA LEU A 184 -24.59 12.50 -3.87
C LEU A 184 -25.71 13.54 -3.94
N PHE A 185 -25.75 14.43 -2.96
CA PHE A 185 -26.80 15.43 -2.82
C PHE A 185 -26.47 16.71 -3.59
N GLN A 186 -27.48 17.27 -4.25
CA GLN A 186 -27.34 18.54 -4.94
C GLN A 186 -27.21 19.70 -3.94
N SER A 187 -27.97 19.66 -2.84
CA SER A 187 -27.95 20.67 -1.78
C SER A 187 -26.56 20.94 -1.20
N GLY A 188 -25.68 19.93 -1.15
CA GLY A 188 -24.32 20.07 -0.65
C GLY A 188 -23.43 21.00 -1.48
N PHE A 189 -23.89 21.40 -2.67
CA PHE A 189 -23.14 22.25 -3.60
C PHE A 189 -23.94 23.50 -4.04
N ASN A 190 -25.16 23.69 -3.54
CA ASN A 190 -26.14 24.64 -4.08
C ASN A 190 -26.01 26.09 -3.60
N ASP A 191 -25.06 26.42 -2.73
CA ASP A 191 -24.75 27.83 -2.40
C ASP A 191 -24.01 28.56 -3.54
N VAL A 192 -23.73 27.86 -4.64
CA VAL A 192 -22.98 28.38 -5.78
C VAL A 192 -23.87 28.47 -7.02
N VAL A 193 -24.34 29.69 -7.30
CA VAL A 193 -24.97 30.02 -8.57
C VAL A 193 -23.88 30.39 -9.59
N GLY A 194 -23.88 29.76 -10.75
CA GLY A 194 -22.93 30.07 -11.82
C GLY A 194 -23.11 31.49 -12.37
N LEU A 195 -22.11 31.98 -13.13
CA LEU A 195 -22.09 33.34 -13.71
C LEU A 195 -23.34 33.73 -14.53
N ASN A 196 -24.14 32.75 -14.96
CA ASN A 196 -25.34 32.92 -15.78
C ASN A 196 -26.66 32.78 -14.99
N GLY A 197 -26.63 32.64 -13.65
CA GLY A 197 -27.84 32.50 -12.83
C GLY A 197 -28.43 31.08 -12.78
N ASN A 198 -27.73 30.09 -13.33
CA ASN A 198 -28.09 28.66 -13.23
C ASN A 198 -27.29 28.00 -12.11
N ASP A 199 -27.88 27.01 -11.46
CA ASP A 199 -27.19 26.10 -10.54
C ASP A 199 -25.98 25.47 -11.25
N LEU A 200 -24.81 25.53 -10.60
CA LEU A 200 -23.56 25.00 -11.17
C LEU A 200 -23.59 23.47 -11.30
N PHE A 201 -24.28 22.81 -10.38
CA PHE A 201 -24.37 21.35 -10.28
C PHE A 201 -25.78 20.89 -10.59
N GLN A 202 -25.93 20.07 -11.64
CA GLN A 202 -27.21 19.55 -12.08
C GLN A 202 -27.09 18.05 -12.37
N PRO A 203 -28.14 17.25 -12.04
CA PRO A 203 -28.15 15.83 -12.36
C PRO A 203 -28.07 15.62 -13.88
N THR A 204 -27.41 14.53 -14.29
CA THR A 204 -27.34 14.17 -15.70
C THR A 204 -28.73 13.76 -16.22
N GLU A 205 -28.91 13.79 -17.55
CA GLU A 205 -30.13 13.27 -18.18
C GLU A 205 -30.36 11.80 -17.79
N GLY A 206 -29.29 11.02 -17.64
CA GLY A 206 -29.33 9.64 -17.18
C GLY A 206 -29.93 9.51 -15.77
N VAL A 207 -29.45 10.32 -14.81
CA VAL A 207 -29.97 10.33 -13.43
C VAL A 207 -31.47 10.65 -13.44
N THR A 208 -31.86 11.72 -14.15
CA THR A 208 -33.25 12.15 -14.24
C THR A 208 -34.15 11.05 -14.81
N LYS A 209 -33.72 10.40 -15.90
CA LYS A 209 -34.47 9.29 -16.51
C LYS A 209 -34.54 8.07 -15.61
N ALA A 210 -33.48 7.75 -14.87
CA ALA A 210 -33.47 6.61 -13.94
C ALA A 210 -34.47 6.82 -12.79
N LEU A 211 -34.48 8.02 -12.18
CA LEU A 211 -35.38 8.36 -11.08
C LEU A 211 -36.85 8.43 -11.51
N ASN A 212 -37.12 8.91 -12.74
CA ASN A 212 -38.48 9.02 -13.30
C ASN A 212 -39.01 7.72 -13.93
N GLY A 213 -38.19 6.69 -14.08
CA GLY A 213 -38.57 5.46 -14.78
C GLY A 213 -38.72 5.64 -16.30
N GLU A 214 -37.89 6.50 -16.90
CA GLU A 214 -37.90 6.87 -18.32
C GLU A 214 -36.63 6.41 -19.07
N ALA A 215 -35.79 5.57 -18.46
CA ALA A 215 -34.53 5.09 -19.04
C ALA A 215 -34.69 3.93 -20.04
N GLY A 216 -35.92 3.51 -20.33
CA GLY A 216 -36.23 2.34 -21.17
C GLY A 216 -36.31 1.04 -20.36
N TRP A 217 -36.95 0.01 -20.92
CA TRP A 217 -37.42 -1.16 -20.15
C TRP A 217 -36.32 -1.89 -19.37
N ILE A 218 -35.13 -2.10 -19.97
CA ILE A 218 -34.01 -2.80 -19.33
C ILE A 218 -33.45 -2.00 -18.17
N LEU A 219 -33.16 -0.72 -18.40
CA LEU A 219 -32.59 0.16 -17.39
C LEU A 219 -33.61 0.40 -16.27
N ASN A 220 -34.88 0.66 -16.59
CA ASN A 220 -35.93 0.80 -15.59
C ASN A 220 -36.05 -0.44 -14.69
N TYR A 221 -35.99 -1.63 -15.26
CA TYR A 221 -35.97 -2.88 -14.48
C TYR A 221 -34.74 -2.93 -13.55
N THR A 222 -33.56 -2.58 -14.08
CA THR A 222 -32.29 -2.58 -13.34
C THR A 222 -32.30 -1.56 -12.19
N TYR A 223 -32.84 -0.37 -12.40
CA TYR A 223 -32.92 0.72 -11.41
C TYR A 223 -34.11 0.57 -10.44
N THR A 224 -35.02 -0.38 -10.64
CA THR A 224 -36.23 -0.51 -9.80
C THR A 224 -35.87 -0.69 -8.32
N ALA A 225 -34.93 -1.59 -8.01
CA ALA A 225 -34.52 -1.84 -6.63
C ALA A 225 -33.87 -0.61 -5.96
N PRO A 226 -32.80 0.00 -6.50
CA PRO A 226 -32.18 1.17 -5.87
C PRO A 226 -33.13 2.37 -5.77
N VAL A 227 -33.98 2.63 -6.78
CA VAL A 227 -34.96 3.74 -6.73
C VAL A 227 -36.03 3.51 -5.65
N ASN A 228 -36.44 2.26 -5.41
CA ASN A 228 -37.32 1.94 -4.30
C ASN A 228 -36.63 2.18 -2.94
N SER A 229 -35.38 1.76 -2.79
CA SER A 229 -34.60 2.02 -1.56
C SER A 229 -34.44 3.51 -1.28
N LEU A 230 -34.18 4.35 -2.30
CA LEU A 230 -34.15 5.82 -2.12
C LEU A 230 -35.48 6.36 -1.57
N ARG A 231 -36.60 5.82 -2.05
CA ARG A 231 -37.94 6.22 -1.58
C ARG A 231 -38.20 5.76 -0.15
N GLU A 232 -37.80 4.54 0.20
CA GLU A 232 -37.94 3.98 1.56
C GLU A 232 -37.08 4.74 2.57
N LEU A 233 -35.90 5.19 2.17
CA LEU A 233 -35.03 6.07 2.95
C LEU A 233 -35.56 7.51 3.08
N GLY A 234 -36.64 7.86 2.38
CA GLY A 234 -37.21 9.21 2.40
C GLY A 234 -36.35 10.26 1.70
N ILE A 235 -35.45 9.85 0.80
CA ILE A 235 -34.55 10.76 0.09
C ILE A 235 -35.34 11.51 -1.00
N PRO A 236 -35.35 12.86 -1.00
CA PRO A 236 -36.04 13.64 -2.03
C PRO A 236 -35.33 13.49 -3.37
N PHE A 237 -36.05 13.05 -4.41
CA PHE A 237 -35.45 12.80 -5.74
C PHE A 237 -34.97 14.09 -6.42
N ASP A 238 -35.59 15.23 -6.11
CA ASP A 238 -35.20 16.56 -6.56
C ASP A 238 -33.90 17.07 -5.92
N ASN A 239 -33.41 16.39 -4.87
CA ASN A 239 -32.13 16.71 -4.23
C ASN A 239 -31.00 15.74 -4.62
N ILE A 240 -31.23 14.79 -5.53
CA ILE A 240 -30.21 13.82 -5.95
C ILE A 240 -29.44 14.37 -7.15
N LEU A 241 -28.15 14.64 -6.95
CA LEU A 241 -27.23 15.00 -8.03
C LEU A 241 -26.78 13.75 -8.81
N SER A 242 -26.42 12.70 -8.07
CA SER A 242 -26.07 11.38 -8.62
C SER A 242 -26.24 10.30 -7.55
N PHE A 243 -26.27 9.04 -7.94
CA PHE A 243 -26.31 7.92 -7.01
C PHE A 243 -25.64 6.69 -7.61
N THR A 244 -25.23 5.73 -6.80
CA THR A 244 -24.85 4.40 -7.27
C THR A 244 -25.22 3.36 -6.23
N TRP A 245 -25.35 2.11 -6.64
CA TRP A 245 -25.57 0.99 -5.73
C TRP A 245 -24.68 -0.17 -6.12
N PHE A 246 -24.31 -0.98 -5.13
CA PHE A 246 -23.33 -2.03 -5.31
C PHE A 246 -23.55 -3.16 -4.31
N THR A 247 -23.13 -4.35 -4.72
CA THR A 247 -23.02 -5.53 -3.87
C THR A 247 -21.57 -5.68 -3.44
N VAL A 248 -21.31 -5.94 -2.15
CA VAL A 248 -19.97 -6.26 -1.63
C VAL A 248 -19.69 -7.75 -1.80
N LYS A 249 -18.44 -8.13 -2.08
CA LYS A 249 -18.03 -9.54 -2.20
C LYS A 249 -18.41 -10.35 -0.96
N ASP A 250 -18.63 -11.65 -1.16
CA ASP A 250 -18.68 -12.58 -0.05
C ASP A 250 -17.31 -12.69 0.63
N GLU A 251 -17.30 -12.90 1.95
CA GLU A 251 -16.07 -12.97 2.75
C GLU A 251 -15.12 -14.07 2.24
N GLU A 252 -15.66 -15.24 1.88
CA GLU A 252 -14.88 -16.37 1.37
C GLU A 252 -14.14 -16.03 0.05
N GLU A 253 -14.77 -15.24 -0.84
CA GLU A 253 -14.11 -14.79 -2.08
C GLU A 253 -12.85 -13.96 -1.79
N VAL A 254 -12.83 -13.27 -0.65
CA VAL A 254 -11.77 -12.35 -0.24
C VAL A 254 -10.73 -13.04 0.63
N THR A 255 -11.14 -13.74 1.69
CA THR A 255 -10.21 -14.24 2.70
C THR A 255 -9.66 -15.63 2.41
N GLN A 256 -10.42 -16.48 1.72
CA GLN A 256 -10.01 -17.87 1.48
C GLN A 256 -8.76 -17.99 0.59
N PRO A 257 -8.59 -17.21 -0.51
CA PRO A 257 -7.42 -17.34 -1.37
C PRO A 257 -6.08 -17.22 -0.65
N MET A 258 -5.94 -16.26 0.27
CA MET A 258 -4.71 -16.09 1.03
C MET A 258 -4.48 -17.23 2.03
N GLN A 259 -5.55 -17.70 2.69
CA GLN A 259 -5.46 -18.84 3.60
C GLN A 259 -5.01 -20.11 2.86
N ASP A 260 -5.54 -20.35 1.66
CA ASP A 260 -5.18 -21.50 0.82
C ASP A 260 -3.74 -21.40 0.30
N MET A 261 -3.30 -20.22 -0.14
CA MET A 261 -1.92 -19.99 -0.57
C MET A 261 -0.93 -20.19 0.59
N VAL A 262 -1.25 -19.65 1.77
CA VAL A 262 -0.45 -19.87 2.99
C VAL A 262 -0.41 -21.36 3.32
N ALA A 263 -1.54 -22.05 3.43
CA ALA A 263 -1.58 -23.48 3.73
C ALA A 263 -0.75 -24.30 2.72
N THR A 264 -0.88 -24.00 1.43
CA THR A 264 -0.09 -24.63 0.36
C THR A 264 1.41 -24.36 0.53
N ALA A 265 1.79 -23.14 0.91
CA ALA A 265 3.19 -22.78 1.11
C ALA A 265 3.81 -23.46 2.34
N LEU A 266 3.04 -23.65 3.41
CA LEU A 266 3.49 -24.33 4.62
C LEU A 266 3.64 -25.85 4.42
N GLU A 267 2.81 -26.46 3.57
CA GLU A 267 2.93 -27.89 3.20
C GLU A 267 4.08 -28.17 2.21
N TYR A 268 4.49 -27.16 1.44
CA TYR A 268 5.61 -27.29 0.52
C TYR A 268 6.93 -27.43 1.30
N PRO A 269 7.94 -28.15 0.78
CA PRO A 269 9.25 -28.23 1.44
C PRO A 269 9.86 -26.84 1.65
N ASN A 270 9.71 -26.34 2.88
CA ASN A 270 10.34 -25.14 3.41
C ASN A 270 11.52 -25.59 4.28
N TYR A 271 12.69 -25.05 4.00
CA TYR A 271 13.90 -25.37 4.74
C TYR A 271 14.78 -24.14 4.78
N ALA A 272 15.58 -24.06 5.84
CA ALA A 272 16.63 -23.08 5.99
C ALA A 272 17.99 -23.76 5.78
N THR A 273 18.91 -23.09 5.10
CA THR A 273 20.26 -23.61 4.79
C THR A 273 21.32 -22.50 4.83
N GLU A 274 22.59 -22.91 4.77
CA GLU A 274 23.73 -22.01 4.48
C GLU A 274 23.97 -20.91 5.54
N LEU A 275 23.95 -21.28 6.83
CA LEU A 275 24.25 -20.33 7.91
C LEU A 275 25.71 -19.86 7.88
N GLU A 276 25.90 -18.57 7.65
CA GLU A 276 27.18 -17.88 7.69
C GLU A 276 27.12 -16.68 8.65
N VAL A 277 28.25 -16.33 9.25
CA VAL A 277 28.35 -15.11 10.05
C VAL A 277 28.18 -13.90 9.14
N ALA A 278 27.34 -12.97 9.56
CA ALA A 278 27.08 -11.69 8.91
C ALA A 278 27.69 -10.54 9.72
N LYS A 279 27.58 -9.32 9.18
CA LYS A 279 27.91 -8.11 9.94
C LYS A 279 26.87 -7.90 11.03
N THR A 280 27.30 -7.33 12.16
CA THR A 280 26.42 -6.96 13.28
C THR A 280 25.27 -6.08 12.81
N MET A 281 24.07 -6.42 13.27
CA MET A 281 22.82 -5.80 12.88
C MET A 281 22.12 -5.11 14.03
N GLY A 282 22.29 -5.59 15.25
CA GLY A 282 21.67 -5.01 16.43
C GLY A 282 22.66 -4.24 17.30
N ASP A 283 22.44 -4.31 18.60
CA ASP A 283 23.23 -3.55 19.57
C ASP A 283 24.52 -4.32 19.90
N PRO A 284 25.73 -3.81 19.61
CA PRO A 284 26.98 -4.56 19.83
C PRO A 284 27.21 -5.02 21.28
N ASP A 285 26.63 -4.32 22.25
CA ASP A 285 26.73 -4.67 23.67
C ASP A 285 25.81 -5.84 24.02
N TYR A 286 24.76 -6.10 23.25
CA TYR A 286 23.74 -7.13 23.51
C TYR A 286 23.66 -8.21 22.42
N GLU A 287 24.15 -7.98 21.21
CA GLU A 287 24.23 -8.94 20.11
C GLU A 287 25.36 -9.94 20.40
N LEU A 288 25.08 -11.24 20.25
CA LEU A 288 26.11 -12.28 20.24
C LEU A 288 26.70 -12.43 18.84
N VAL A 289 25.83 -12.63 17.85
CA VAL A 289 26.23 -12.85 16.46
C VAL A 289 25.05 -12.57 15.52
N ALA A 290 25.33 -11.92 14.39
CA ALA A 290 24.44 -11.88 13.25
C ALA A 290 24.77 -13.03 12.27
N LEU A 291 23.74 -13.68 11.75
CA LEU A 291 23.80 -14.78 10.80
C LEU A 291 23.03 -14.43 9.54
N LYS A 292 23.52 -14.87 8.38
CA LYS A 292 22.78 -14.88 7.13
C LYS A 292 22.59 -16.32 6.64
N GLY A 293 21.53 -16.55 5.89
CA GLY A 293 21.26 -17.84 5.26
C GLY A 293 20.19 -17.74 4.18
N GLN A 294 19.71 -18.89 3.73
CA GLN A 294 18.66 -18.98 2.71
C GLN A 294 17.45 -19.78 3.19
N LEU A 295 16.26 -19.34 2.77
CA LEU A 295 14.98 -20.02 2.93
C LEU A 295 14.45 -20.49 1.57
N SER A 296 13.89 -21.70 1.56
CA SER A 296 13.10 -22.21 0.43
C SER A 296 11.66 -21.71 0.50
N MET A 297 11.24 -20.91 -0.47
CA MET A 297 9.92 -20.29 -0.59
C MET A 297 9.08 -20.90 -1.72
N VAL A 298 7.79 -20.55 -1.73
CA VAL A 298 6.85 -20.90 -2.80
C VAL A 298 6.43 -19.63 -3.54
N ASN A 299 6.67 -19.59 -4.84
CA ASN A 299 6.28 -18.47 -5.68
C ASN A 299 4.87 -18.66 -6.24
N PHE A 300 4.02 -17.65 -6.12
CA PHE A 300 2.68 -17.55 -6.74
C PHE A 300 2.62 -16.46 -7.81
N ARG A 301 3.69 -15.66 -7.97
CA ARG A 301 3.75 -14.55 -8.93
C ARG A 301 4.08 -15.05 -10.33
N ASP A 302 3.29 -14.61 -11.31
CA ASP A 302 3.52 -14.84 -12.72
C ASP A 302 4.69 -13.97 -13.26
N GLU A 303 4.97 -14.05 -14.55
CA GLU A 303 6.04 -13.29 -15.22
C GLU A 303 5.87 -11.77 -15.05
N ASP A 304 4.63 -11.27 -15.09
CA ASP A 304 4.30 -9.86 -14.89
C ASP A 304 4.28 -9.42 -13.42
N GLY A 305 4.58 -10.35 -12.50
CA GLY A 305 4.63 -10.12 -11.06
C GLY A 305 3.29 -10.26 -10.34
N GLY A 306 2.18 -10.41 -11.07
CA GLY A 306 0.86 -10.58 -10.48
C GLY A 306 0.58 -12.02 -10.02
N VAL A 307 -0.33 -12.14 -9.07
CA VAL A 307 -0.88 -13.39 -8.53
C VAL A 307 -2.35 -13.53 -8.97
N TYR A 308 -2.75 -14.67 -9.55
CA TYR A 308 -4.05 -14.85 -10.19
C TYR A 308 -4.73 -16.18 -9.82
N PRO A 309 -6.07 -16.28 -9.87
CA PRO A 309 -6.78 -17.56 -9.84
C PRO A 309 -6.24 -18.52 -10.92
N PRO A 310 -6.09 -19.83 -10.61
CA PRO A 310 -6.56 -20.53 -9.41
C PRO A 310 -5.62 -20.47 -8.19
N TYR A 311 -4.73 -19.46 -8.12
CA TYR A 311 -3.81 -19.23 -7.00
C TYR A 311 -2.89 -20.43 -6.73
N ALA A 312 -2.47 -21.10 -7.80
CA ALA A 312 -1.58 -22.24 -7.73
C ALA A 312 -0.10 -21.80 -7.72
N PRO A 313 0.79 -22.54 -7.03
CA PRO A 313 2.23 -22.29 -7.08
C PRO A 313 2.79 -22.33 -8.51
N ILE A 314 3.67 -21.38 -8.82
CA ILE A 314 4.40 -21.26 -10.07
C ILE A 314 5.83 -21.78 -9.87
N GLN A 315 6.23 -22.68 -10.76
CA GLN A 315 7.57 -23.28 -10.74
C GLN A 315 8.61 -22.30 -11.27
N ASP A 316 9.15 -21.45 -10.40
CA ASP A 316 10.27 -20.56 -10.71
C ASP A 316 11.41 -20.74 -9.69
N LEU A 317 12.47 -21.44 -10.10
CA LEU A 317 13.63 -21.72 -9.23
C LEU A 317 14.37 -20.44 -8.81
N SER A 318 14.33 -19.37 -9.61
CA SER A 318 15.01 -18.11 -9.27
C SER A 318 14.33 -17.37 -8.11
N ARG A 319 13.01 -17.55 -7.95
CA ARG A 319 12.22 -16.94 -6.87
C ARG A 319 12.07 -17.82 -5.63
N ARG A 320 12.63 -19.02 -5.67
CA ARG A 320 12.50 -20.01 -4.58
C ARG A 320 13.48 -19.81 -3.44
N ARG A 321 14.62 -19.17 -3.67
CA ARG A 321 15.61 -18.96 -2.61
C ARG A 321 15.54 -17.51 -2.18
N VAL A 322 15.29 -17.32 -0.90
CA VAL A 322 15.22 -15.99 -0.29
C VAL A 322 16.26 -15.92 0.81
N GLU A 323 17.08 -14.88 0.76
CA GLU A 323 18.08 -14.62 1.79
C GLU A 323 17.39 -14.05 3.03
N PHE A 324 17.83 -14.52 4.19
CA PHE A 324 17.46 -13.96 5.48
C PHE A 324 18.70 -13.49 6.22
N ILE A 325 18.49 -12.54 7.13
CA ILE A 325 19.45 -12.15 8.16
C ILE A 325 18.79 -12.32 9.53
N MET A 326 19.56 -12.80 10.51
CA MET A 326 19.10 -13.09 11.86
C MET A 326 20.12 -12.62 12.89
N SER A 327 19.71 -11.82 13.88
CA SER A 327 20.51 -11.54 15.06
C SER A 327 20.18 -12.56 16.17
N LEU A 328 21.22 -13.04 16.85
CA LEU A 328 21.12 -13.81 18.08
C LEU A 328 21.65 -12.96 19.26
N PRO A 329 20.88 -12.83 20.35
CA PRO A 329 21.30 -12.04 21.50
C PRO A 329 22.35 -12.79 22.35
N LYS A 330 23.15 -12.04 23.10
CA LYS A 330 23.89 -12.56 24.26
C LYS A 330 22.87 -13.08 25.25
N TRP A 331 23.03 -14.35 25.63
CA TRP A 331 22.07 -15.01 26.49
C TRP A 331 22.77 -15.90 27.51
N GLU A 332 22.70 -15.50 28.77
CA GLU A 332 23.37 -16.18 29.88
C GLU A 332 22.51 -17.26 30.55
N GLN A 333 21.26 -17.42 30.10
CA GLN A 333 20.30 -18.37 30.68
C GLN A 333 20.24 -19.65 29.85
N ASP A 334 19.97 -20.79 30.50
CA ASP A 334 19.79 -22.08 29.81
C ASP A 334 18.44 -22.17 29.05
N SER A 335 17.55 -21.20 29.22
CA SER A 335 16.24 -21.17 28.56
C SER A 335 16.35 -20.75 27.09
N PRO A 336 15.50 -21.25 26.19
CA PRO A 336 15.43 -20.74 24.82
C PRO A 336 14.99 -19.26 24.76
N VAL A 337 15.41 -18.54 23.70
CA VAL A 337 15.07 -17.13 23.45
C VAL A 337 13.88 -17.02 22.49
N PRO A 338 12.91 -16.11 22.74
CA PRO A 338 11.81 -15.87 21.80
C PRO A 338 12.33 -15.24 20.50
N VAL A 339 11.48 -15.25 19.46
CA VAL A 339 11.86 -14.75 18.13
C VAL A 339 10.89 -13.67 17.63
N ALA A 340 11.45 -12.57 17.12
CA ALA A 340 10.73 -11.58 16.33
C ALA A 340 11.03 -11.77 14.84
N VAL A 341 9.98 -11.93 14.03
CA VAL A 341 10.08 -11.85 12.57
C VAL A 341 9.77 -10.41 12.16
N PHE A 342 10.73 -9.73 11.53
CA PHE A 342 10.65 -8.30 11.22
C PHE A 342 10.31 -8.04 9.75
N GLY A 343 9.30 -7.21 9.51
CA GLY A 343 8.91 -6.67 8.20
C GLY A 343 9.38 -5.23 7.99
N HIS A 344 10.20 -5.01 6.97
CA HIS A 344 10.76 -3.69 6.65
C HIS A 344 9.81 -2.77 5.86
N GLY A 345 10.11 -1.46 5.83
CA GLY A 345 9.36 -0.43 5.09
C GLY A 345 9.65 -0.39 3.58
N LEU A 346 8.86 0.40 2.82
CA LEU A 346 8.85 0.45 1.35
C LEU A 346 10.17 0.91 0.71
N GLY A 347 10.96 1.76 1.37
CA GLY A 347 12.24 2.24 0.86
C GLY A 347 13.45 1.51 1.42
N ASN A 348 13.23 0.42 2.15
CA ASN A 348 14.23 -0.24 2.98
C ASN A 348 14.41 -1.71 2.54
N PHE A 349 15.39 -2.40 3.10
CA PHE A 349 15.66 -3.82 2.91
C PHE A 349 16.25 -4.40 4.20
N LYS A 350 16.32 -5.73 4.31
CA LYS A 350 16.63 -6.44 5.56
C LYS A 350 17.93 -5.97 6.23
N GLU A 351 18.97 -5.63 5.46
CA GLU A 351 20.25 -5.12 5.97
C GLU A 351 20.22 -3.68 6.51
N PHE A 352 19.12 -2.94 6.35
CA PHE A 352 18.98 -1.55 6.80
C PHE A 352 17.87 -1.38 7.86
N THR A 353 17.51 -2.47 8.55
CA THR A 353 16.47 -2.51 9.59
C THR A 353 16.99 -2.65 11.02
N HIS A 354 18.09 -1.96 11.33
CA HIS A 354 18.80 -2.07 12.62
C HIS A 354 17.92 -1.92 13.86
N ASP A 355 16.92 -1.04 13.84
CA ASP A 355 16.11 -0.75 15.03
C ASP A 355 15.35 -1.95 15.58
N GLY A 356 14.84 -2.80 14.67
CA GLY A 356 14.17 -4.05 15.05
C GLY A 356 15.14 -5.00 15.73
N PHE A 357 16.37 -5.11 15.20
CA PHE A 357 17.43 -5.96 15.77
C PHE A 357 17.92 -5.43 17.12
N ILE A 358 18.16 -4.11 17.24
CA ILE A 358 18.57 -3.46 18.50
C ILE A 358 17.56 -3.71 19.60
N MET A 359 16.27 -3.52 19.31
CA MET A 359 15.20 -3.76 20.29
C MET A 359 15.16 -5.24 20.69
N GLY A 360 15.25 -6.16 19.72
CA GLY A 360 15.29 -7.59 19.97
C GLY A 360 16.46 -7.98 20.88
N ASP A 361 17.67 -7.54 20.56
CA ASP A 361 18.88 -7.89 21.31
C ASP A 361 18.83 -7.42 22.76
N ARG A 362 18.41 -6.16 22.98
CA ARG A 362 18.26 -5.59 24.33
C ARG A 362 17.19 -6.30 25.18
N LEU A 363 16.21 -6.91 24.53
CA LEU A 363 15.17 -7.72 25.17
C LEU A 363 15.55 -9.21 25.29
N GLY A 364 16.71 -9.62 24.76
CA GLY A 364 17.12 -11.01 24.74
C GLY A 364 16.28 -11.87 23.79
N MET A 365 15.89 -11.31 22.66
CA MET A 365 15.12 -11.97 21.60
C MET A 365 15.97 -12.13 20.35
N ALA A 366 15.84 -13.26 19.65
CA ALA A 366 16.37 -13.37 18.31
C ALA A 366 15.48 -12.57 17.35
N THR A 367 16.07 -11.93 16.34
CA THR A 367 15.32 -11.18 15.33
C THR A 367 15.70 -11.69 13.95
N ILE A 368 14.74 -11.96 13.07
CA ILE A 368 14.97 -12.42 11.69
C ILE A 368 14.20 -11.57 10.68
N ALA A 369 14.82 -11.24 9.56
CA ALA A 369 14.20 -10.49 8.47
C ALA A 369 14.54 -11.09 7.10
N ILE A 370 13.62 -10.91 6.15
CA ILE A 370 13.81 -11.16 4.72
C ILE A 370 13.43 -9.90 3.93
N ASP A 371 13.87 -9.84 2.68
CA ASP A 371 13.40 -8.81 1.75
C ASP A 371 12.02 -9.16 1.19
N HIS A 372 11.13 -8.18 1.14
CA HIS A 372 9.89 -8.26 0.37
C HIS A 372 10.23 -8.43 -1.14
N PRO A 373 9.32 -8.98 -1.98
CA PRO A 373 9.51 -8.89 -3.43
C PRO A 373 9.82 -7.44 -3.85
N ASN A 374 10.65 -7.27 -4.89
CA ASN A 374 11.04 -5.95 -5.41
C ASN A 374 11.98 -5.11 -4.50
N HIS A 375 12.53 -5.69 -3.44
CA HIS A 375 13.48 -5.03 -2.52
C HIS A 375 14.77 -5.83 -2.34
N GLY A 376 15.87 -5.16 -2.00
CA GLY A 376 17.14 -5.78 -1.61
C GLY A 376 17.60 -6.91 -2.53
N SER A 377 17.86 -8.08 -1.96
CA SER A 377 18.32 -9.28 -2.67
C SER A 377 17.24 -9.92 -3.56
N ARG A 378 16.03 -9.37 -3.59
CA ARG A 378 14.86 -9.83 -4.38
C ARG A 378 14.63 -8.96 -5.61
N VAL A 379 15.67 -8.24 -6.04
CA VAL A 379 15.72 -7.44 -7.27
C VAL A 379 16.68 -8.11 -8.25
N THR A 380 16.27 -8.25 -9.51
CA THR A 380 17.12 -8.86 -10.55
C THR A 380 17.82 -7.82 -11.40
N THR A 381 19.13 -7.95 -11.59
CA THR A 381 19.94 -7.04 -12.43
C THR A 381 19.89 -7.36 -13.93
N PHE A 382 19.47 -8.57 -14.33
CA PHE A 382 19.51 -9.04 -15.72
C PHE A 382 18.17 -8.96 -16.46
N ASP A 383 17.04 -9.01 -15.74
CA ASP A 383 15.69 -8.86 -16.30
C ASP A 383 14.91 -7.84 -15.45
N VAL A 384 15.11 -6.57 -15.78
CA VAL A 384 14.59 -5.44 -14.99
C VAL A 384 13.06 -5.40 -14.90
N LEU A 385 12.33 -6.15 -15.73
CA LEU A 385 10.87 -6.22 -15.67
C LEU A 385 10.35 -7.42 -14.88
N LYS A 386 11.19 -8.44 -14.64
CA LYS A 386 10.80 -9.64 -13.89
C LYS A 386 10.73 -9.36 -12.40
N GLU A 387 11.73 -8.71 -11.82
CA GLU A 387 11.76 -8.29 -10.42
C GLU A 387 12.40 -6.90 -10.32
N PRO A 388 11.70 -5.86 -10.79
CA PRO A 388 12.19 -4.49 -10.71
C PRO A 388 12.40 -4.07 -9.26
N HIS A 389 13.32 -3.14 -9.03
CA HIS A 389 13.36 -2.41 -7.78
C HIS A 389 12.02 -1.67 -7.54
N ILE A 390 11.63 -1.51 -6.28
CA ILE A 390 10.35 -0.89 -5.91
C ILE A 390 10.16 0.51 -6.51
N SER A 391 11.21 1.32 -6.60
CA SER A 391 11.18 2.64 -7.26
C SER A 391 10.75 2.55 -8.73
N MET A 392 11.16 1.49 -9.43
CA MET A 392 10.73 1.23 -10.81
C MET A 392 9.31 0.64 -10.85
N ALA A 393 8.95 -0.21 -9.88
CA ALA A 393 7.62 -0.81 -9.79
C ALA A 393 6.49 0.23 -9.59
N VAL A 394 6.80 1.38 -8.98
CA VAL A 394 5.85 2.49 -8.80
C VAL A 394 5.89 3.55 -9.91
N SER A 395 6.86 3.48 -10.82
CA SER A 395 7.15 4.55 -11.79
C SER A 395 6.45 4.41 -13.16
N THR A 396 5.76 3.31 -13.41
CA THR A 396 5.17 3.07 -14.74
C THR A 396 3.94 2.18 -14.70
N PRO A 397 2.92 2.42 -15.56
CA PRO A 397 1.75 1.54 -15.65
C PRO A 397 2.09 0.11 -16.08
N LEU A 398 3.25 -0.10 -16.72
CA LEU A 398 3.70 -1.42 -17.16
C LEU A 398 4.05 -2.36 -16.00
N THR A 399 4.50 -1.82 -14.87
CA THR A 399 4.94 -2.58 -13.70
C THR A 399 3.89 -2.63 -12.59
N ILE A 400 2.65 -2.20 -12.87
CA ILE A 400 1.58 -2.19 -11.87
C ILE A 400 1.35 -3.56 -11.22
N MET A 401 1.44 -4.65 -11.99
CA MET A 401 1.29 -6.00 -11.43
C MET A 401 2.48 -6.44 -10.59
N GLN A 402 3.68 -5.89 -10.82
CA GLN A 402 4.83 -6.09 -9.94
C GLN A 402 4.54 -5.50 -8.56
N LEU A 403 4.06 -4.26 -8.52
CA LEU A 403 3.66 -3.57 -7.30
C LEU A 403 2.52 -4.31 -6.58
N LEU A 404 1.43 -4.63 -7.27
CA LEU A 404 0.26 -5.22 -6.63
C LEU A 404 0.51 -6.65 -6.15
N GLY A 405 1.20 -7.47 -6.95
CA GLY A 405 1.52 -8.85 -6.58
C GLY A 405 2.54 -8.97 -5.46
N MET A 406 3.34 -7.91 -5.19
CA MET A 406 4.23 -7.85 -4.04
C MET A 406 3.47 -7.99 -2.72
N PHE A 407 2.34 -7.28 -2.54
CA PHE A 407 1.57 -7.36 -1.30
C PHE A 407 1.06 -8.77 -1.01
N VAL A 408 0.60 -9.45 -2.07
CA VAL A 408 0.10 -10.82 -1.98
C VAL A 408 1.23 -11.78 -1.63
N GLN A 409 2.33 -11.76 -2.40
CA GLN A 409 3.44 -12.70 -2.21
C GLN A 409 4.19 -12.47 -0.90
N ALA A 410 4.42 -11.21 -0.49
CA ALA A 410 5.10 -10.88 0.76
C ALA A 410 4.35 -11.45 1.98
N THR A 411 3.02 -11.41 1.95
CA THR A 411 2.18 -12.01 3.00
C THR A 411 2.46 -13.51 3.11
N VAL A 412 2.51 -14.24 1.99
CA VAL A 412 2.82 -15.67 1.96
C VAL A 412 4.25 -15.94 2.43
N ASP A 413 5.23 -15.21 1.92
CA ASP A 413 6.64 -15.43 2.24
C ASP A 413 6.92 -15.26 3.74
N GLN A 414 6.34 -14.23 4.36
CA GLN A 414 6.49 -14.01 5.81
C GLN A 414 5.84 -15.12 6.64
N ASN A 415 4.72 -15.69 6.18
CA ASN A 415 4.14 -16.88 6.83
C ASN A 415 5.09 -18.09 6.75
N VAL A 416 5.84 -18.25 5.65
CA VAL A 416 6.87 -19.31 5.54
C VAL A 416 8.06 -19.02 6.46
N VAL A 417 8.50 -17.76 6.61
CA VAL A 417 9.56 -17.38 7.57
C VAL A 417 9.14 -17.75 9.00
N ILE A 418 7.92 -17.37 9.40
CA ILE A 418 7.38 -17.66 10.73
C ILE A 418 7.33 -19.18 10.96
N HIS A 419 6.81 -19.94 10.00
CA HIS A 419 6.72 -21.39 10.11
C HIS A 419 8.11 -22.06 10.18
N THR A 420 9.05 -21.60 9.36
CA THR A 420 10.43 -22.11 9.36
C THR A 420 11.16 -21.73 10.65
N THR A 421 10.85 -20.57 11.24
CA THR A 421 11.37 -20.15 12.55
C THR A 421 10.95 -21.09 13.66
N LYS A 422 9.73 -21.61 13.60
CA LYS A 422 9.23 -22.58 14.56
C LYS A 422 9.79 -23.99 14.33
N HIS A 423 9.80 -24.46 13.08
CA HIS A 423 10.02 -25.88 12.79
C HIS A 423 11.40 -26.22 12.23
N GLY A 424 12.05 -25.31 11.49
CA GLY A 424 13.28 -25.59 10.76
C GLY A 424 14.54 -24.95 11.36
N LEU A 425 14.48 -23.66 11.74
CA LEU A 425 15.64 -22.93 12.26
C LEU A 425 16.23 -23.51 13.56
N PRO A 426 15.44 -24.01 14.53
CA PRO A 426 16.01 -24.58 15.76
C PRO A 426 16.93 -25.77 15.48
N GLU A 427 16.55 -26.65 14.55
CA GLU A 427 17.39 -27.80 14.16
C GLU A 427 18.65 -27.35 13.43
N LEU A 428 18.51 -26.40 12.50
CA LEU A 428 19.63 -25.86 11.74
C LEU A 428 20.66 -25.22 12.67
N LEU A 429 20.23 -24.36 13.59
CA LEU A 429 21.10 -23.71 14.58
C LEU A 429 21.74 -24.71 15.54
N ALA A 430 21.02 -25.74 15.99
CA ALA A 430 21.58 -26.77 16.85
C ALA A 430 22.71 -27.57 16.17
N SER A 431 22.69 -27.65 14.83
CA SER A 431 23.72 -28.31 14.03
C SER A 431 24.85 -27.37 13.57
N TRP A 432 24.66 -26.06 13.72
CA TRP A 432 25.62 -25.06 13.31
C TRP A 432 26.79 -25.02 14.30
N SER A 433 28.02 -24.95 13.77
CA SER A 433 29.24 -24.95 14.57
C SER A 433 30.19 -23.90 14.04
N ASN A 434 30.55 -22.94 14.90
CA ASN A 434 31.54 -21.92 14.59
C ASN A 434 32.54 -21.79 15.77
N PRO A 435 33.87 -21.82 15.53
CA PRO A 435 34.86 -21.69 16.60
C PRO A 435 34.81 -20.38 17.40
N GLU A 436 34.38 -19.29 16.77
CA GLU A 436 34.27 -17.96 17.39
C GLU A 436 32.99 -17.85 18.25
N TYR A 437 31.95 -18.60 17.87
CA TYR A 437 30.65 -18.63 18.54
C TYR A 437 30.28 -20.06 18.94
N PRO A 438 31.01 -20.68 19.89
CA PRO A 438 30.83 -22.09 20.24
C PRO A 438 29.52 -22.38 20.97
N ASN A 439 28.86 -21.36 21.52
CA ASN A 439 27.61 -21.47 22.28
C ASN A 439 26.62 -20.41 21.82
N VAL A 440 25.78 -20.75 20.85
CA VAL A 440 24.63 -19.91 20.45
C VAL A 440 23.38 -20.24 21.28
N PRO A 441 22.52 -19.25 21.58
CA PRO A 441 21.26 -19.52 22.26
C PRO A 441 20.35 -20.42 21.43
N LYS A 442 19.54 -21.23 22.11
CA LYS A 442 18.45 -21.99 21.47
C LYS A 442 17.29 -21.06 21.19
N LEU A 443 16.63 -21.23 20.05
CA LEU A 443 15.37 -20.53 19.76
C LEU A 443 14.20 -21.20 20.46
N ASP A 444 13.29 -20.39 20.97
CA ASP A 444 11.99 -20.80 21.47
C ASP A 444 10.99 -20.82 20.31
N SER A 445 10.78 -22.01 19.75
CA SER A 445 9.88 -22.21 18.62
C SER A 445 8.42 -21.89 18.93
N ASP A 446 8.03 -21.85 20.22
CA ASP A 446 6.65 -21.58 20.61
C ASP A 446 6.40 -20.10 20.90
N ARG A 447 7.44 -19.28 21.09
CA ARG A 447 7.35 -17.84 21.34
C ARG A 447 7.84 -17.02 20.14
N VAL A 448 6.99 -16.92 19.12
CA VAL A 448 7.26 -16.17 17.88
C VAL A 448 6.25 -15.03 17.72
N MET A 449 6.74 -13.82 17.42
CA MET A 449 5.90 -12.66 17.06
C MET A 449 6.28 -12.12 15.69
N PHE A 450 5.35 -11.36 15.10
CA PHE A 450 5.66 -10.51 13.95
C PHE A 450 5.76 -9.05 14.40
N ASP A 451 6.80 -8.38 13.94
CA ASP A 451 7.04 -6.95 14.11
C ASP A 451 7.08 -6.30 12.74
N GLY A 452 6.37 -5.19 12.55
CA GLY A 452 6.22 -4.58 11.23
C GLY A 452 6.18 -3.08 11.30
N MET A 453 6.89 -2.45 10.36
CA MET A 453 6.88 -1.00 10.23
C MET A 453 6.56 -0.50 8.83
N SER A 454 5.77 0.57 8.73
CA SER A 454 5.40 1.19 7.45
C SER A 454 4.82 0.13 6.52
N LEU A 455 5.43 -0.17 5.37
CA LEU A 455 5.04 -1.30 4.51
C LEU A 455 4.97 -2.64 5.28
N GLY A 456 5.95 -2.94 6.13
CA GLY A 456 5.93 -4.14 6.98
C GLY A 456 4.76 -4.13 7.96
N GLY A 457 4.34 -2.95 8.43
CA GLY A 457 3.12 -2.75 9.21
C GLY A 457 1.86 -3.03 8.39
N MET A 458 1.82 -2.51 7.16
CA MET A 458 0.72 -2.70 6.22
C MET A 458 0.48 -4.18 5.90
N LEU A 459 1.56 -4.90 5.60
CA LEU A 459 1.53 -6.35 5.35
C LEU A 459 1.26 -7.13 6.64
N GLY A 460 1.78 -6.65 7.77
CA GLY A 460 1.69 -7.29 9.08
C GLY A 460 0.26 -7.56 9.54
N MET A 461 -0.68 -6.69 9.17
CA MET A 461 -2.09 -6.90 9.47
C MET A 461 -2.62 -8.20 8.83
N GLY A 462 -2.32 -8.45 7.55
CA GLY A 462 -2.68 -9.68 6.85
C GLY A 462 -1.89 -10.88 7.34
N ILE A 463 -0.56 -10.74 7.47
CA ILE A 463 0.35 -11.78 7.96
C ILE A 463 -0.12 -12.33 9.31
N GLY A 464 -0.41 -11.43 10.25
CA GLY A 464 -0.85 -11.77 11.59
C GLY A 464 -2.17 -12.53 11.64
N ALA A 465 -3.11 -12.18 10.77
CA ALA A 465 -4.39 -12.89 10.68
C ALA A 465 -4.25 -14.29 10.06
N THR A 466 -3.27 -14.49 9.17
CA THR A 466 -3.13 -15.75 8.41
C THR A 466 -2.11 -16.72 9.01
N ALA A 467 -1.14 -16.26 9.79
CA ALA A 467 -0.02 -17.06 10.29
C ALA A 467 -0.41 -17.93 11.50
N PRO A 468 -0.48 -19.27 11.36
CA PRO A 468 -0.90 -20.15 12.45
C PRO A 468 0.04 -20.15 13.65
N ASP A 469 1.32 -19.84 13.44
CA ASP A 469 2.40 -20.05 14.40
C ASP A 469 2.80 -18.80 15.21
N LEU A 470 2.09 -17.68 15.05
CA LEU A 470 2.34 -16.45 15.80
C LEU A 470 1.60 -16.42 17.15
N GLN A 471 2.29 -15.92 18.17
CA GLN A 471 1.69 -15.55 19.46
C GLN A 471 1.12 -14.14 19.48
N GLY A 472 1.63 -13.22 18.65
CA GLY A 472 1.19 -11.83 18.64
C GLY A 472 1.82 -11.02 17.53
N VAL A 473 1.29 -9.81 17.32
CA VAL A 473 1.72 -8.89 16.27
C VAL A 473 1.87 -7.48 16.83
N TYR A 474 2.96 -6.80 16.49
CA TYR A 474 3.15 -5.38 16.78
C TYR A 474 3.38 -4.59 15.48
N LEU A 475 2.57 -3.56 15.23
CA LEU A 475 2.63 -2.76 14.00
C LEU A 475 2.87 -1.28 14.29
N VAL A 476 3.80 -0.67 13.55
CA VAL A 476 4.16 0.75 13.66
C VAL A 476 3.91 1.47 12.33
N ASN A 477 3.11 2.53 12.36
CA ASN A 477 2.81 3.40 11.20
C ASN A 477 2.44 2.62 9.93
N GLY A 478 1.67 1.54 10.06
CA GLY A 478 1.23 0.73 8.93
C GLY A 478 0.13 -0.26 9.30
N THR A 479 -0.92 -0.30 8.48
CA THR A 479 -2.12 -1.13 8.68
C THR A 479 -2.81 -1.49 7.35
N GLY A 480 -4.03 -2.04 7.38
CA GLY A 480 -4.85 -2.28 6.18
C GLY A 480 -5.38 -1.00 5.50
N SER A 481 -6.37 -1.15 4.62
CA SER A 481 -6.91 -0.06 3.77
C SER A 481 -5.84 0.49 2.81
N LEU A 482 -5.19 -0.42 2.07
CA LEU A 482 -3.97 -0.15 1.32
C LEU A 482 -4.14 0.99 0.31
N MET A 483 -5.18 0.96 -0.53
CA MET A 483 -5.30 1.98 -1.59
C MET A 483 -5.79 3.33 -1.07
N GLN A 484 -6.53 3.36 0.04
CA GLN A 484 -6.79 4.60 0.74
C GLN A 484 -5.46 5.20 1.21
N ALA A 485 -4.66 4.40 1.94
CA ALA A 485 -3.38 4.84 2.46
C ALA A 485 -2.46 5.37 1.35
N PHE A 486 -2.34 4.64 0.23
CA PHE A 486 -1.51 5.09 -0.88
C PHE A 486 -2.00 6.38 -1.54
N THR A 487 -3.30 6.54 -1.77
CA THR A 487 -3.82 7.71 -2.50
C THR A 487 -3.93 8.98 -1.66
N GLU A 488 -3.98 8.84 -0.34
CA GLU A 488 -3.96 9.96 0.61
C GLU A 488 -2.54 10.29 1.10
N SER A 489 -1.55 9.46 0.76
CA SER A 489 -0.14 9.66 1.08
C SER A 489 0.48 10.85 0.34
N THR A 490 1.41 11.54 0.99
CA THR A 490 2.32 12.52 0.38
C THR A 490 3.19 11.91 -0.72
N PHE A 491 3.40 10.58 -0.73
CA PHE A 491 4.09 9.89 -1.82
C PHE A 491 3.29 9.82 -3.12
N TRP A 492 1.98 10.01 -3.07
CA TRP A 492 1.12 9.80 -4.24
C TRP A 492 1.49 10.69 -5.44
N PRO A 493 1.54 12.03 -5.29
CA PRO A 493 1.70 12.91 -6.45
C PRO A 493 3.03 12.69 -7.17
N SER A 494 4.11 12.41 -6.43
CA SER A 494 5.48 12.41 -6.97
C SER A 494 6.05 11.01 -7.23
N PHE A 495 5.51 9.97 -6.61
CA PHE A 495 6.07 8.62 -6.76
C PHE A 495 5.02 7.65 -7.28
N THR A 496 3.99 7.32 -6.49
CA THR A 496 3.14 6.17 -6.80
C THR A 496 2.10 6.42 -7.88
N SER A 497 1.71 7.67 -8.14
CA SER A 497 0.74 7.98 -9.20
C SER A 497 1.22 7.66 -10.62
N HIS A 498 2.53 7.48 -10.82
CA HIS A 498 3.12 7.13 -12.12
C HIS A 498 2.74 5.72 -12.61
N VAL A 499 2.19 4.86 -11.74
CA VAL A 499 1.55 3.59 -12.17
C VAL A 499 0.27 3.83 -12.97
N VAL A 500 -0.21 5.05 -13.06
CA VAL A 500 -1.37 5.44 -13.87
C VAL A 500 -0.91 6.22 -15.11
N PRO A 501 -1.40 5.90 -16.32
CA PRO A 501 -1.00 6.61 -17.52
C PRO A 501 -1.23 8.12 -17.45
N LEU A 502 -0.20 8.91 -17.79
CA LEU A 502 -0.26 10.39 -17.81
C LEU A 502 -1.35 10.97 -18.74
N ASN A 503 -1.86 10.15 -19.66
CA ASN A 503 -2.94 10.54 -20.57
C ASN A 503 -4.35 10.30 -20.01
N MET A 504 -4.48 9.79 -18.78
CA MET A 504 -5.74 9.70 -18.04
C MET A 504 -6.08 11.01 -17.31
N ASN A 505 -7.36 11.27 -17.10
CA ASN A 505 -7.83 12.34 -16.21
C ASN A 505 -8.01 11.80 -14.78
N GLY A 506 -8.28 12.69 -13.81
CA GLY A 506 -8.46 12.30 -12.41
C GLY A 506 -9.57 11.28 -12.16
N ALA A 507 -10.67 11.34 -12.91
CA ALA A 507 -11.78 10.40 -12.80
C ALA A 507 -11.44 8.99 -13.30
N GLU A 508 -10.71 8.88 -14.43
CA GLU A 508 -10.19 7.62 -14.96
C GLU A 508 -9.14 7.01 -14.03
N MET A 509 -8.26 7.85 -13.45
CA MET A 509 -7.29 7.45 -12.44
C MET A 509 -7.96 6.84 -11.20
N MET A 510 -8.99 7.48 -10.66
CA MET A 510 -9.68 6.94 -9.47
C MET A 510 -10.42 5.63 -9.75
N PHE A 511 -10.90 5.41 -10.98
CA PHE A 511 -11.39 4.09 -11.36
C PHE A 511 -10.28 3.02 -11.35
N VAL A 512 -9.07 3.36 -11.82
CA VAL A 512 -7.89 2.47 -11.72
C VAL A 512 -7.55 2.18 -10.26
N VAL A 513 -7.58 3.18 -9.38
CA VAL A 513 -7.42 2.97 -7.92
C VAL A 513 -8.44 1.98 -7.38
N GLY A 514 -9.72 2.13 -7.76
CA GLY A 514 -10.77 1.18 -7.38
C GLY A 514 -10.48 -0.25 -7.87
N MET A 515 -9.91 -0.41 -9.07
CA MET A 515 -9.46 -1.71 -9.58
C MET A 515 -8.27 -2.27 -8.78
N MET A 516 -7.29 -1.42 -8.41
CA MET A 516 -6.15 -1.84 -7.59
C MET A 516 -6.60 -2.37 -6.23
N GLN A 517 -7.54 -1.68 -5.55
CA GLN A 517 -8.08 -2.15 -4.26
C GLN A 517 -8.81 -3.49 -4.44
N HIS A 518 -9.61 -3.62 -5.50
CA HIS A 518 -10.36 -4.84 -5.78
C HIS A 518 -9.44 -6.05 -6.04
N TYR A 519 -8.27 -5.82 -6.63
CA TYR A 519 -7.24 -6.84 -6.78
C TYR A 519 -6.58 -7.19 -5.43
N LEU A 520 -6.25 -6.17 -4.64
CA LEU A 520 -5.56 -6.32 -3.35
C LEU A 520 -6.45 -6.83 -2.22
N ASP A 521 -7.76 -6.98 -2.41
CA ASP A 521 -8.67 -7.47 -1.38
C ASP A 521 -8.18 -8.73 -0.67
N ILE A 522 -7.54 -9.65 -1.42
CA ILE A 522 -7.03 -10.91 -0.87
C ILE A 522 -5.78 -10.75 0.02
N ALA A 523 -5.14 -9.58 0.04
CA ALA A 523 -3.93 -9.29 0.82
C ALA A 523 -4.09 -8.06 1.73
N ASP A 524 -5.15 -7.28 1.58
CA ASP A 524 -5.43 -6.15 2.46
C ASP A 524 -5.89 -6.64 3.84
N GLY A 525 -5.06 -6.42 4.86
CA GLY A 525 -5.26 -6.97 6.19
C GLY A 525 -6.58 -6.56 6.88
N ASN A 526 -7.22 -5.46 6.49
CA ASN A 526 -8.52 -5.06 7.06
C ASN A 526 -9.66 -5.99 6.61
N ASN A 527 -9.48 -6.77 5.54
CA ASN A 527 -10.40 -7.85 5.19
C ASN A 527 -10.31 -9.06 6.13
N PHE A 528 -9.24 -9.15 6.93
CA PHE A 528 -8.95 -10.27 7.84
C PHE A 528 -9.01 -9.88 9.32
N ALA A 529 -9.33 -8.62 9.64
CA ALA A 529 -9.26 -8.06 10.99
C ALA A 529 -10.03 -8.86 12.04
N GLN A 530 -11.19 -9.40 11.67
CA GLN A 530 -12.02 -10.25 12.52
C GLN A 530 -11.27 -11.48 13.06
N TYR A 531 -10.29 -12.01 12.34
CA TYR A 531 -9.54 -13.20 12.74
C TYR A 531 -8.54 -12.98 13.88
N TYR A 532 -8.26 -11.74 14.26
CA TYR A 532 -7.45 -11.47 15.46
C TYR A 532 -8.19 -11.85 16.74
N ARG A 533 -9.51 -11.63 16.77
CA ARG A 533 -10.40 -11.91 17.92
C ARG A 533 -11.21 -13.20 17.73
N ASN A 534 -11.56 -13.52 16.49
CA ASN A 534 -12.39 -14.67 16.15
C ASN A 534 -11.73 -15.46 15.01
N PRO A 535 -10.56 -16.08 15.27
CA PRO A 535 -9.83 -16.80 14.24
C PRO A 535 -10.61 -18.03 13.75
N PRO A 536 -10.31 -18.55 12.54
CA PRO A 536 -10.87 -19.81 12.07
C PRO A 536 -10.59 -20.99 13.02
N ASP A 537 -11.43 -22.02 12.95
CA ASP A 537 -11.33 -23.22 13.79
C ASP A 537 -9.90 -23.78 13.88
N GLY A 538 -9.45 -24.07 15.11
CA GLY A 538 -8.11 -24.62 15.36
C GLY A 538 -7.00 -23.59 15.53
N ARG A 539 -7.31 -22.28 15.49
CA ARG A 539 -6.37 -21.19 15.77
C ARG A 539 -6.77 -20.45 17.05
N SER A 540 -5.79 -19.84 17.74
CA SER A 540 -6.01 -19.02 18.92
C SER A 540 -6.14 -17.54 18.56
N GLU A 541 -6.82 -16.78 19.42
CA GLU A 541 -6.79 -15.32 19.38
C GLU A 541 -5.33 -14.82 19.33
N ARG A 542 -5.12 -13.72 18.61
CA ARG A 542 -3.80 -13.11 18.44
C ARG A 542 -3.83 -11.67 18.93
N PRO A 543 -3.15 -11.36 20.03
CA PRO A 543 -2.91 -10.00 20.47
C PRO A 543 -2.33 -9.12 19.37
N LEU A 544 -2.87 -7.91 19.24
CA LEU A 544 -2.41 -6.89 18.29
C LEU A 544 -2.09 -5.59 19.05
N GLY A 545 -0.80 -5.29 19.13
CA GLY A 545 -0.30 -3.98 19.55
C GLY A 545 -0.08 -3.09 18.33
N MET A 546 -0.49 -1.83 18.42
CA MET A 546 -0.29 -0.85 17.35
C MET A 546 0.24 0.47 17.88
N HIS A 547 1.02 1.16 17.06
CA HIS A 547 1.39 2.55 17.25
C HIS A 547 1.20 3.28 15.92
N TYR A 548 0.59 4.47 15.98
CA TYR A 548 0.57 5.41 14.87
C TYR A 548 1.06 6.80 15.28
N SER A 549 1.74 7.47 14.38
CA SER A 549 2.20 8.85 14.55
C SER A 549 1.13 9.84 14.10
N LEU A 550 0.79 10.79 14.98
CA LEU A 550 -0.17 11.84 14.67
C LEU A 550 0.36 12.72 13.54
N GLY A 551 -0.50 13.00 12.56
CA GLY A 551 -0.15 13.82 11.41
C GLY A 551 0.71 13.11 10.36
N ASP A 552 0.91 11.79 10.46
CA ASP A 552 1.64 10.99 9.48
C ASP A 552 1.11 11.23 8.06
N GLY A 553 1.89 11.97 7.27
CA GLY A 553 1.55 12.34 5.90
C GLY A 553 1.82 11.22 4.90
N SER A 554 2.66 10.23 5.24
CA SER A 554 2.92 9.09 4.36
C SER A 554 1.89 7.98 4.55
N PHE A 555 1.39 7.79 5.77
CA PHE A 555 0.36 6.81 6.10
C PHE A 555 -0.77 7.48 6.91
N PRO A 556 -1.91 7.79 6.27
CA PRO A 556 -2.95 8.59 6.90
C PRO A 556 -3.50 7.90 8.15
N ASN A 557 -3.70 8.67 9.22
CA ASN A 557 -4.17 8.16 10.51
C ASN A 557 -5.54 7.48 10.39
N SER A 558 -6.38 7.92 9.45
CA SER A 558 -7.69 7.31 9.14
C SER A 558 -7.60 5.81 8.87
N SER A 559 -6.60 5.35 8.10
CA SER A 559 -6.36 3.93 7.82
C SER A 559 -5.96 3.14 9.07
N SER A 560 -5.14 3.75 9.94
CA SER A 560 -4.75 3.13 11.21
C SER A 560 -5.94 2.98 12.16
N LEU A 561 -6.77 4.02 12.24
CA LEU A 561 -7.98 4.03 13.07
C LEU A 561 -9.06 3.07 12.54
N ALA A 562 -9.15 2.87 11.22
CA ALA A 562 -10.03 1.87 10.63
C ALA A 562 -9.70 0.46 11.14
N THR A 563 -8.41 0.10 11.14
CA THR A 563 -7.92 -1.18 11.70
C THR A 563 -8.23 -1.29 13.19
N ALA A 564 -7.92 -0.24 13.97
CA ALA A 564 -8.18 -0.23 15.41
C ALA A 564 -9.65 -0.49 15.75
N LYS A 565 -10.58 0.11 14.98
CA LYS A 565 -12.02 -0.11 15.12
C LYS A 565 -12.43 -1.54 14.76
N LEU A 566 -11.90 -2.09 13.67
CA LEU A 566 -12.24 -3.44 13.21
C LEU A 566 -11.77 -4.54 14.18
N VAL A 567 -10.61 -4.36 14.82
CA VAL A 567 -10.05 -5.33 15.79
C VAL A 567 -10.53 -5.05 17.24
N ASP A 568 -11.20 -3.92 17.44
CA ASP A 568 -11.62 -3.41 18.75
C ASP A 568 -10.43 -3.16 19.71
N LEU A 569 -9.50 -2.32 19.24
CA LEU A 569 -8.33 -1.88 20.03
C LEU A 569 -8.68 -0.69 20.92
N PRO A 570 -8.37 -0.74 22.23
CA PRO A 570 -8.46 0.42 23.08
C PRO A 570 -7.34 1.43 22.76
N LEU A 571 -7.65 2.72 22.76
CA LEU A 571 -6.63 3.77 22.74
C LEU A 571 -5.93 3.80 24.10
N LEU A 572 -4.61 3.69 24.12
CA LEU A 572 -3.81 3.74 25.34
C LEU A 572 -3.45 5.19 25.71
N LYS A 573 -3.10 5.40 26.98
CA LYS A 573 -2.49 6.65 27.42
C LYS A 573 -1.07 6.79 26.83
N GLU A 574 -0.55 8.00 26.66
CA GLU A 574 -1.26 9.29 26.78
C GLU A 574 -2.12 9.57 25.54
N VAL A 575 -3.33 10.09 25.75
CA VAL A 575 -4.19 10.55 24.64
C VAL A 575 -3.77 11.97 24.27
N ILE A 576 -3.13 12.09 23.11
CA ILE A 576 -2.67 13.38 22.58
C ILE A 576 -3.80 14.03 21.78
N GLU A 577 -4.47 13.27 20.92
CA GLU A 577 -5.66 13.71 20.19
C GLU A 577 -6.83 12.76 20.50
N PRO A 578 -7.98 13.26 21.02
CA PRO A 578 -9.13 12.40 21.28
C PRO A 578 -9.66 11.73 20.02
N VAL A 579 -9.99 10.44 20.12
CA VAL A 579 -10.65 9.67 19.04
C VAL A 579 -11.95 9.07 19.58
N PRO A 580 -13.05 9.85 19.67
CA PRO A 580 -14.28 9.43 20.38
C PRO A 580 -14.89 8.10 19.92
N ASP A 581 -14.63 7.71 18.67
CA ASP A 581 -15.11 6.47 18.08
C ASP A 581 -14.33 5.22 18.51
N LEU A 582 -13.22 5.36 19.25
CA LEU A 582 -12.45 4.24 19.80
C LEU A 582 -12.79 4.01 21.28
N ARG A 583 -12.65 2.76 21.74
CA ARG A 583 -12.72 2.46 23.17
C ARG A 583 -11.61 3.21 23.89
N PHE A 584 -11.98 3.88 25.00
CA PHE A 584 -11.11 4.79 25.74
C PHE A 584 -10.52 5.94 24.92
N GLY A 585 -11.13 6.28 23.77
CA GLY A 585 -10.62 7.29 22.85
C GLY A 585 -10.46 8.70 23.41
N GLU A 586 -11.16 9.03 24.51
CA GLU A 586 -11.03 10.34 25.18
C GLU A 586 -10.12 10.31 26.41
N THR A 587 -10.02 9.16 27.09
CA THR A 587 -9.36 9.06 28.41
C THR A 587 -8.06 8.28 28.40
N GLY A 588 -7.90 7.39 27.43
CA GLY A 588 -6.84 6.38 27.34
C GLY A 588 -7.02 5.24 28.34
N ALA A 589 -6.72 4.02 27.93
CA ALA A 589 -6.50 2.88 28.81
C ALA A 589 -5.07 2.90 29.37
N ASP A 590 -4.88 2.38 30.58
CA ASP A 590 -3.55 2.38 31.23
C ASP A 590 -2.58 1.40 30.57
N ASP A 591 -3.09 0.24 30.14
CA ASP A 591 -2.30 -0.86 29.60
C ASP A 591 -3.04 -1.55 28.44
N PHE A 592 -2.31 -2.38 27.71
CA PHE A 592 -2.89 -3.27 26.71
C PHE A 592 -3.89 -4.25 27.34
N GLU A 593 -5.07 -4.40 26.74
CA GLU A 593 -6.08 -5.36 27.20
C GLU A 593 -5.81 -6.73 26.58
N ASN A 594 -5.20 -7.64 27.35
CA ASN A 594 -4.75 -8.95 26.84
C ASN A 594 -3.85 -8.82 25.60
N GLY A 595 -2.99 -7.80 25.58
CA GLY A 595 -2.09 -7.49 24.47
C GLY A 595 -2.76 -6.79 23.27
N TYR A 596 -4.01 -6.32 23.40
CA TYR A 596 -4.66 -5.48 22.39
C TYR A 596 -4.64 -4.02 22.81
N GLY A 597 -4.21 -3.14 21.90
CA GLY A 597 -4.16 -1.70 22.16
C GLY A 597 -3.50 -0.92 21.03
N ILE A 598 -3.85 0.35 20.93
CA ILE A 598 -3.23 1.31 20.01
C ILE A 598 -2.69 2.51 20.76
N VAL A 599 -1.48 2.93 20.41
CA VAL A 599 -0.77 4.06 21.01
C VAL A 599 -0.66 5.21 20.00
N GLN A 600 -0.85 6.43 20.49
CA GLN A 600 -0.54 7.65 19.74
C GLN A 600 0.91 8.08 20.00
N SER A 601 1.60 8.49 18.95
CA SER A 601 2.85 9.24 19.08
C SER A 601 2.67 10.66 18.54
N GLY A 602 2.99 11.66 19.36
CA GLY A 602 2.90 13.07 18.98
C GLY A 602 4.14 13.55 18.23
N PHE A 603 3.97 14.62 17.44
CA PHE A 603 5.07 15.34 16.79
C PHE A 603 5.52 16.56 17.62
N GLY A 604 6.83 16.80 17.70
CA GLY A 604 7.40 18.07 18.14
C GLY A 604 7.61 19.01 16.96
N LEU A 605 6.59 19.81 16.61
CA LEU A 605 6.54 20.74 15.46
C LEU A 605 7.79 21.64 15.32
N GLU A 606 8.45 21.93 16.43
CA GLU A 606 9.65 22.77 16.52
C GLU A 606 10.92 22.08 15.98
N LEU A 607 11.03 20.75 16.07
CA LEU A 607 12.21 19.98 15.63
C LEU A 607 12.25 19.74 14.12
N ALA A 608 11.13 19.44 13.45
CA ALA A 608 11.11 19.42 11.97
C ALA A 608 11.46 20.79 11.41
N ASN A 609 10.88 21.86 11.97
CA ASN A 609 11.20 23.22 11.56
C ASN A 609 12.69 23.54 11.77
N GLN A 610 13.32 23.12 12.87
CA GLN A 610 14.76 23.32 13.10
C GLN A 610 15.63 22.50 12.14
N SER A 611 15.29 21.25 11.84
CA SER A 611 15.99 20.42 10.86
C SER A 611 15.84 20.99 9.44
N LEU A 612 14.65 21.48 9.10
CA LEU A 612 14.34 22.13 7.83
C LEU A 612 15.10 23.46 7.68
N GLU A 613 15.14 24.30 8.72
CA GLU A 613 15.92 25.54 8.72
C GLU A 613 17.43 25.25 8.66
N SER A 614 17.92 24.19 9.30
CA SER A 614 19.33 23.76 9.22
C SER A 614 19.70 23.27 7.81
N LEU A 615 18.80 22.56 7.13
CA LEU A 615 18.96 22.16 5.72
C LEU A 615 18.94 23.39 4.79
N LYS A 616 18.09 24.38 5.06
CA LYS A 616 18.06 25.66 4.31
C LYS A 616 19.34 26.48 4.48
N GLU A 617 19.97 26.45 5.66
CA GLU A 617 21.24 27.14 5.92
C GLU A 617 22.43 26.51 5.18
N LEU A 618 22.40 25.20 4.89
CA LEU A 618 23.45 24.48 4.16
C LEU A 618 23.44 24.76 2.64
N ASP A 619 22.28 25.04 2.06
CA ASP A 619 22.11 25.37 0.62
C ASP A 619 22.69 26.75 0.27
N LEU A 620 22.67 27.71 1.21
CA LEU A 620 23.08 29.10 0.96
C LEU A 620 24.59 29.28 0.67
N ASP A 621 25.43 28.33 1.06
CA ASP A 621 26.89 28.46 1.03
C ASP A 621 27.58 27.68 -0.11
N ASN A 622 26.83 26.92 -0.92
CA ASN A 622 27.32 26.26 -2.15
C ASN A 622 28.56 25.34 -1.94
N LYS A 623 28.66 24.69 -0.77
CA LYS A 623 29.88 23.94 -0.34
C LYS A 623 30.01 22.51 -0.86
N PHE A 624 28.99 21.93 -1.49
CA PHE A 624 28.96 20.50 -1.84
C PHE A 624 29.18 20.16 -3.32
N GLY A 625 29.56 21.12 -4.18
CA GLY A 625 29.78 20.92 -5.62
C GLY A 625 31.00 20.06 -6.03
N GLN A 626 31.46 19.12 -5.18
CA GLN A 626 32.65 18.29 -5.41
C GLN A 626 32.50 16.83 -4.96
N LEU A 627 31.35 16.20 -5.13
CA LEU A 627 31.17 14.77 -4.80
C LEU A 627 31.33 13.87 -6.03
N ASP A 628 32.03 12.73 -5.83
CA ASP A 628 32.52 11.80 -6.86
C ASP A 628 31.51 10.68 -7.19
N ASP A 629 31.52 10.20 -8.43
CA ASP A 629 30.50 9.36 -9.09
C ASP A 629 30.31 7.95 -8.45
N THR A 630 31.25 7.53 -7.61
CA THR A 630 31.24 6.21 -6.94
C THR A 630 30.19 6.11 -5.83
N ILE A 631 29.82 7.22 -5.20
CA ILE A 631 28.89 7.30 -4.07
C ILE A 631 27.46 6.93 -4.48
N LEU A 632 27.03 7.34 -5.68
CA LEU A 632 25.68 7.10 -6.18
C LEU A 632 25.45 5.61 -6.51
N THR A 633 26.49 4.94 -7.03
CA THR A 633 26.52 3.53 -7.46
C THR A 633 25.99 2.56 -6.40
N GLY A 634 26.38 2.76 -5.14
CA GLY A 634 25.96 1.91 -4.03
C GLY A 634 24.52 2.10 -3.60
N LEU A 635 23.91 3.24 -3.93
CA LEU A 635 22.61 3.65 -3.41
C LEU A 635 21.44 3.28 -4.33
N ILE A 636 21.68 3.26 -5.63
CA ILE A 636 20.68 2.87 -6.67
C ILE A 636 20.86 1.44 -7.16
N GLY A 637 21.89 0.71 -6.70
CA GLY A 637 22.17 -0.66 -7.12
C GLY A 637 22.51 -0.80 -8.61
N VAL A 638 22.95 0.29 -9.26
CA VAL A 638 23.34 0.33 -10.68
C VAL A 638 24.85 0.51 -10.76
N ASP A 639 25.55 -0.39 -11.46
CA ASP A 639 27.01 -0.33 -11.65
C ASP A 639 27.42 0.74 -12.68
N LEU A 640 27.69 1.95 -12.18
CA LEU A 640 28.16 3.13 -12.91
C LEU A 640 29.65 3.03 -13.34
N SER A 641 30.40 2.03 -12.87
CA SER A 641 31.82 1.85 -13.24
C SER A 641 32.03 1.43 -14.71
N SER A 642 30.94 1.05 -15.39
CA SER A 642 30.92 0.62 -16.79
C SER A 642 30.82 1.78 -17.80
N ILE A 643 30.69 3.03 -17.34
CA ILE A 643 30.58 4.21 -18.19
C ILE A 643 31.97 4.59 -18.73
N PRO A 644 32.19 4.61 -20.07
CA PRO A 644 33.47 5.02 -20.62
C PRO A 644 33.81 6.44 -20.22
N GLY A 645 34.98 6.64 -19.60
CA GLY A 645 35.44 7.96 -19.18
C GLY A 645 35.34 9.00 -20.29
N GLY A 646 34.59 10.07 -20.04
CA GLY A 646 34.33 11.16 -20.99
C GLY A 646 33.05 11.02 -21.83
N SER A 647 32.17 10.06 -21.53
CA SER A 647 30.80 10.02 -22.08
C SER A 647 29.81 10.78 -21.19
N ASP A 648 28.77 11.33 -21.82
CA ASP A 648 27.68 12.06 -21.17
C ASP A 648 26.87 11.10 -20.28
N THR A 649 27.29 10.98 -19.01
CA THR A 649 26.63 10.20 -17.94
C THR A 649 25.15 10.53 -17.86
N THR A 650 24.80 11.81 -18.08
CA THR A 650 23.42 12.33 -18.17
C THR A 650 22.60 11.64 -19.27
N GLY A 651 23.18 11.41 -20.45
CA GLY A 651 22.50 10.74 -21.56
C GLY A 651 22.37 9.22 -21.37
N TYR A 652 23.27 8.60 -20.60
CA TYR A 652 23.20 7.18 -20.28
C TYR A 652 22.16 6.91 -19.17
N LEU A 653 22.17 7.73 -18.12
CA LEU A 653 21.19 7.71 -17.03
C LEU A 653 19.80 8.14 -17.52
N ALA A 654 19.65 9.15 -18.38
CA ALA A 654 18.36 9.54 -18.94
C ALA A 654 17.69 8.46 -19.80
N ASN A 655 18.46 7.50 -20.34
CA ASN A 655 17.93 6.32 -21.02
C ASN A 655 17.61 5.15 -20.06
N LEU A 656 18.21 5.14 -18.87
CA LEU A 656 18.03 4.08 -17.86
C LEU A 656 16.92 4.41 -16.84
N ILE A 657 16.79 5.68 -16.48
CA ILE A 657 15.86 6.21 -15.46
C ILE A 657 14.74 7.07 -16.08
N GLY A 658 14.95 7.60 -17.29
CA GLY A 658 13.98 8.41 -18.02
C GLY A 658 14.18 9.92 -17.87
N VAL A 659 13.91 10.69 -18.92
CA VAL A 659 14.09 12.16 -19.00
C VAL A 659 13.10 12.94 -18.09
N GLY A 660 12.23 12.26 -17.34
CA GLY A 660 11.21 12.86 -16.47
C GLY A 660 11.74 13.32 -15.10
N ASP A 661 12.92 12.85 -14.68
CA ASP A 661 13.40 13.05 -13.30
C ASP A 661 14.00 14.42 -13.00
N ALA A 662 14.23 15.26 -14.02
CA ALA A 662 14.54 16.67 -13.76
C ALA A 662 13.34 17.44 -13.19
N GLN A 663 12.12 16.94 -13.44
CA GLN A 663 10.88 17.54 -12.98
C GLN A 663 10.48 17.04 -11.59
N SER A 664 10.77 15.78 -11.27
CA SER A 664 10.51 15.18 -9.95
C SER A 664 11.35 15.80 -8.84
N ILE A 665 12.50 16.38 -9.16
CA ILE A 665 13.41 17.02 -8.20
C ILE A 665 13.05 18.49 -7.94
N ASP A 666 12.64 19.25 -8.97
CA ASP A 666 12.01 20.56 -8.76
C ASP A 666 10.71 20.40 -7.95
N ASP A 667 9.93 19.35 -8.21
CA ASP A 667 8.73 19.01 -7.44
C ASP A 667 9.07 18.61 -5.98
N LEU A 668 10.18 17.91 -5.73
CA LEU A 668 10.63 17.56 -4.37
C LEU A 668 11.15 18.79 -3.60
N LEU A 669 11.83 19.72 -4.27
CA LEU A 669 12.24 21.00 -3.69
C LEU A 669 11.00 21.87 -3.40
N ASP A 670 10.03 21.93 -4.31
CA ASP A 670 8.74 22.59 -4.06
C ASP A 670 7.99 21.94 -2.87
N GLN A 671 8.11 20.63 -2.66
CA GLN A 671 7.58 19.93 -1.47
C GLN A 671 8.28 20.31 -0.17
N VAL A 672 9.60 20.52 -0.21
CA VAL A 672 10.36 21.08 0.92
C VAL A 672 9.90 22.52 1.23
N TYR A 673 9.63 23.33 0.21
CA TYR A 673 9.19 24.71 0.37
C TYR A 673 7.68 24.86 0.69
N SER A 674 6.84 23.87 0.37
CA SER A 674 5.38 23.90 0.61
C SER A 674 4.96 23.33 1.97
N GLY A 675 5.89 22.77 2.75
CA GLY A 675 5.59 22.09 4.03
C GLY A 675 5.21 20.61 3.88
N GLU A 676 5.16 20.08 2.66
CA GLU A 676 4.89 18.65 2.40
C GLU A 676 6.04 17.74 2.90
N LEU A 677 7.25 18.28 3.10
CA LEU A 677 8.36 17.56 3.75
C LEU A 677 8.12 17.35 5.26
N ASP A 678 7.49 18.30 5.95
CA ASP A 678 7.15 18.13 7.37
C ASP A 678 6.16 16.97 7.54
N ASP A 679 5.16 16.90 6.65
CA ASP A 679 4.19 15.81 6.57
C ASP A 679 4.88 14.46 6.26
N PHE A 680 5.92 14.42 5.41
CA PHE A 680 6.71 13.21 5.17
C PHE A 680 7.57 12.81 6.38
N LEU A 681 8.22 13.78 7.05
CA LEU A 681 9.08 13.51 8.21
C LEU A 681 8.27 12.98 9.40
N THR A 682 6.99 13.36 9.53
CA THR A 682 6.10 12.80 10.57
C THR A 682 5.86 11.29 10.44
N HIS A 683 6.05 10.68 9.26
CA HIS A 683 5.96 9.23 9.08
C HIS A 683 7.06 8.47 9.81
N PHE A 684 8.26 9.04 9.82
CA PHE A 684 9.43 8.49 10.50
C PHE A 684 9.61 9.06 11.90
N ASN A 685 8.64 9.87 12.36
CA ASN A 685 8.55 10.26 13.76
C ASN A 685 8.24 8.99 14.57
N ARG A 686 9.27 8.40 15.16
CA ARG A 686 9.12 7.20 15.97
C ARG A 686 9.04 7.62 17.43
N GLY A 687 7.84 7.45 17.98
CA GLY A 687 7.53 7.32 19.40
C GLY A 687 8.13 8.36 20.34
N SER A 688 7.29 9.17 20.97
CA SER A 688 7.65 9.71 22.29
C SER A 688 8.24 8.60 23.18
N GLU A 689 9.09 8.94 24.15
CA GLU A 689 9.64 7.97 25.12
C GLU A 689 8.56 7.02 25.67
N ALA A 690 7.35 7.55 25.90
CA ALA A 690 6.17 6.78 26.32
C ALA A 690 5.74 5.72 25.28
N ALA A 691 5.64 6.07 24.00
CA ALA A 691 5.25 5.12 22.96
C ALA A 691 6.28 4.00 22.78
N LEU A 692 7.58 4.31 22.93
CA LEU A 692 8.61 3.27 22.93
C LEU A 692 8.53 2.37 24.17
N HIS A 693 8.25 2.95 25.34
CA HIS A 693 8.02 2.16 26.55
C HIS A 693 6.82 1.23 26.39
N HIS A 694 5.73 1.68 25.76
CA HIS A 694 4.61 0.80 25.43
C HIS A 694 4.99 -0.34 24.48
N ALA A 695 5.80 -0.06 23.45
CA ALA A 695 6.29 -1.09 22.54
C ALA A 695 7.12 -2.16 23.26
N ILE A 696 8.01 -1.73 24.16
CA ILE A 696 8.82 -2.62 25.00
C ILE A 696 7.93 -3.41 25.96
N ASP A 697 7.04 -2.73 26.68
CA ASP A 697 6.15 -3.35 27.67
C ASP A 697 5.23 -4.38 27.03
N TRP A 698 4.74 -4.13 25.81
CA TRP A 698 3.95 -5.10 25.05
C TRP A 698 4.72 -6.39 24.78
N ARG A 699 5.97 -6.30 24.31
CA ARG A 699 6.83 -7.47 24.03
C ARG A 699 7.16 -8.24 25.32
N CYS A 700 7.45 -7.49 26.37
CA CYS A 700 7.69 -8.03 27.71
C CYS A 700 6.49 -8.79 28.26
N GLN A 701 5.29 -8.25 28.11
CA GLN A 701 4.06 -8.90 28.54
C GLN A 701 3.74 -10.12 27.68
N LEU A 702 3.82 -10.01 26.36
CA LEU A 702 3.54 -11.10 25.42
C LEU A 702 4.38 -12.34 25.74
N PHE A 703 5.68 -12.17 25.92
CA PHE A 703 6.61 -13.28 26.14
C PHE A 703 6.98 -13.56 27.60
N SER A 704 6.37 -12.83 28.54
CA SER A 704 6.66 -12.92 29.97
C SER A 704 8.17 -12.78 30.26
N LEU A 705 8.79 -11.76 29.67
CA LEU A 705 10.22 -11.47 29.83
C LEU A 705 10.54 -11.01 31.26
N SER A 706 11.81 -11.08 31.66
CA SER A 706 12.19 -10.68 33.03
C SER A 706 12.05 -9.17 33.23
N ALA A 707 11.57 -8.77 34.41
CA ALA A 707 11.36 -7.37 34.73
C ALA A 707 12.66 -6.55 34.64
N ASP A 708 13.80 -7.14 35.00
CA ASP A 708 15.11 -6.47 34.95
C ASP A 708 15.55 -6.22 33.49
N LEU A 709 15.34 -7.18 32.59
CA LEU A 709 15.63 -6.99 31.15
C LEU A 709 14.75 -5.89 30.57
N CYS A 710 13.45 -5.92 30.86
CA CYS A 710 12.50 -4.91 30.40
C CYS A 710 12.82 -3.51 30.93
N ALA A 711 13.19 -3.38 32.20
CA ALA A 711 13.58 -2.12 32.81
C ALA A 711 14.88 -1.58 32.19
N ASN A 712 15.87 -2.45 31.95
CA ASN A 712 17.11 -2.07 31.29
C ASN A 712 16.88 -1.61 29.85
N ALA A 713 16.09 -2.37 29.07
CA ALA A 713 15.75 -2.00 27.70
C ALA A 713 15.04 -0.65 27.63
N LYS A 714 14.11 -0.35 28.56
CA LYS A 714 13.47 0.97 28.67
C LYS A 714 14.44 2.08 29.03
N GLN A 715 15.40 1.81 29.92
CA GLN A 715 16.42 2.80 30.28
C GLN A 715 17.32 3.14 29.09
N LEU A 716 17.81 2.13 28.37
CA LEU A 716 18.62 2.33 27.15
C LEU A 716 17.84 3.08 26.07
N ALA A 717 16.57 2.72 25.88
CA ALA A 717 15.65 3.44 25.00
C ALA A 717 15.55 4.92 25.38
N SER A 718 15.32 5.23 26.66
CA SER A 718 15.28 6.61 27.16
C SER A 718 16.62 7.36 27.01
N ASP A 719 17.74 6.65 27.13
CA ASP A 719 19.07 7.24 26.97
C ASP A 719 19.37 7.53 25.49
N ASP A 720 18.93 6.68 24.57
CA ASP A 720 18.97 6.96 23.13
C ASP A 720 18.18 8.24 22.82
N VAL A 721 16.97 8.39 23.41
CA VAL A 721 16.17 9.63 23.31
C VAL A 721 16.93 10.87 23.74
N LYS A 722 17.57 10.81 24.90
CA LYS A 722 18.23 11.98 25.49
C LYS A 722 19.50 12.35 24.77
N ASN A 723 20.23 11.35 24.29
CA ASN A 723 21.57 11.56 23.75
C ASN A 723 21.57 11.86 22.25
N GLY A 724 20.41 11.83 21.57
CA GLY A 724 20.40 11.97 20.11
C GLY A 724 21.12 10.83 19.41
N VAL A 725 21.31 9.70 20.10
CA VAL A 725 22.24 8.67 19.66
C VAL A 725 21.57 7.84 18.57
N THR A 726 22.09 8.00 17.35
CA THR A 726 21.92 7.06 16.25
C THR A 726 22.73 5.80 16.55
N ASN A 727 22.21 4.93 17.41
CA ASN A 727 22.86 3.65 17.69
C ASN A 727 22.71 2.75 16.46
N GLY A 728 23.77 2.68 15.63
CA GLY A 728 23.79 1.85 14.42
C GLY A 728 24.82 2.24 13.37
N LEU A 729 26.07 2.56 13.75
CA LEU A 729 27.21 2.55 12.81
C LEU A 729 28.36 1.74 13.43
N PRO A 730 28.52 0.45 13.08
CA PRO A 730 29.81 -0.17 12.98
C PRO A 730 30.21 -0.17 11.50
N ASP A 731 31.08 0.78 11.15
CA ASP A 731 32.05 0.65 10.06
C ASP A 731 31.48 0.37 8.64
N LEU A 732 31.41 1.43 7.81
CA LEU A 732 31.39 1.31 6.34
C LEU A 732 32.74 0.79 5.79
N GLY A 733 33.34 -0.19 6.47
CA GLY A 733 34.69 -0.70 6.24
C GLY A 733 34.77 -2.22 6.37
N GLY A 734 33.79 -2.95 5.85
CA GLY A 734 33.91 -4.40 5.69
C GLY A 734 34.74 -4.79 4.48
N GLY A 735 36.04 -4.46 4.47
CA GLY A 735 36.98 -4.82 3.42
C GLY A 735 38.42 -4.81 3.92
N GLY A 736 38.91 -5.96 4.38
CA GLY A 736 40.36 -6.16 4.54
C GLY A 736 41.05 -6.20 3.18
N ASP A 737 42.11 -5.40 3.05
CA ASP A 737 43.14 -5.37 1.99
C ASP A 737 42.73 -4.86 0.59
N VAL A 738 42.15 -3.66 0.48
CA VAL A 738 42.54 -2.69 -0.57
C VAL A 738 42.49 -1.27 0.01
N VAL A 739 43.66 -0.64 0.14
CA VAL A 739 43.81 0.79 0.45
C VAL A 739 43.17 1.63 -0.65
N ASP A 740 42.31 2.60 -0.31
CA ASP A 740 42.38 3.92 -0.95
C ASP A 740 41.73 5.03 -0.12
N ASP A 741 42.36 6.21 -0.15
CA ASP A 741 42.17 7.46 0.63
C ASP A 741 40.75 8.09 0.61
N THR A 742 39.74 7.37 0.11
CA THR A 742 38.40 7.89 -0.22
C THR A 742 37.44 7.87 0.98
N VAL A 743 37.53 6.87 1.85
CA VAL A 743 36.65 6.72 3.04
C VAL A 743 37.05 7.71 4.15
N ASP A 744 38.35 7.97 4.30
CA ASP A 744 38.86 8.98 5.24
C ASP A 744 38.45 10.40 4.80
N GLN A 745 38.39 10.67 3.49
CA GLN A 745 37.89 11.95 2.96
C GLN A 745 36.38 12.15 3.15
N ILE A 746 35.57 11.07 3.05
CA ILE A 746 34.13 11.12 3.34
C ILE A 746 33.89 11.49 4.80
N THR A 747 34.64 10.87 5.71
CA THR A 747 34.51 11.11 7.15
C THR A 747 34.99 12.52 7.53
N ASP A 748 36.10 13.00 6.97
CA ASP A 748 36.63 14.35 7.23
C ASP A 748 35.75 15.50 6.67
N VAL A 749 35.12 15.31 5.50
CA VAL A 749 34.21 16.32 4.91
C VAL A 749 32.91 16.42 5.70
N ILE A 750 32.41 15.28 6.17
CA ILE A 750 31.23 15.17 7.04
C ILE A 750 31.52 15.80 8.42
N ASP A 751 32.64 15.46 9.05
CA ASP A 751 33.01 16.00 10.38
C ASP A 751 33.30 17.51 10.35
N THR A 752 33.92 18.01 9.27
CA THR A 752 34.23 19.44 9.13
C THR A 752 32.98 20.28 8.81
N GLY A 753 32.02 19.72 8.05
CA GLY A 753 30.77 20.40 7.68
C GLY A 753 29.70 20.39 8.78
N LEU A 754 29.70 19.38 9.67
CA LEU A 754 28.60 19.10 10.59
C LEU A 754 28.92 19.39 12.08
N SER A 755 30.13 19.86 12.40
CA SER A 755 30.58 20.14 13.78
C SER A 755 29.72 21.15 14.59
N ASN A 756 28.76 21.84 13.95
CA ASN A 756 27.86 22.81 14.59
C ASN A 756 26.38 22.37 14.63
N ILE A 757 26.04 21.19 14.12
CA ILE A 757 24.66 20.69 14.04
C ILE A 757 24.43 19.71 15.19
N GLN A 758 23.67 20.12 16.22
CA GLN A 758 23.20 19.24 17.29
C GLN A 758 21.75 18.84 17.00
N VAL A 759 21.54 17.64 16.45
CA VAL A 759 20.21 17.05 16.30
C VAL A 759 19.98 16.11 17.49
N THR A 760 18.90 16.35 18.24
CA THR A 760 18.45 15.47 19.33
C THR A 760 17.33 14.57 18.81
N GLU A 761 17.67 13.31 18.53
CA GLU A 761 16.75 12.26 18.08
C GLU A 761 16.53 11.18 19.14
N GLY A 762 15.30 10.68 19.23
CA GLY A 762 14.98 9.65 20.19
C GLY A 762 14.21 8.47 19.67
N SER A 763 14.98 7.38 19.56
CA SER A 763 14.58 6.01 19.87
C SER A 763 13.57 5.32 18.95
N GLY A 764 13.80 4.03 18.75
CA GLY A 764 12.90 3.15 18.01
C GLY A 764 12.93 3.33 16.50
N GLY A 765 13.77 4.22 15.96
CA GLY A 765 14.40 4.05 14.67
C GLY A 765 14.41 5.18 13.64
N SER A 766 15.40 6.01 13.79
CA SER A 766 15.75 7.01 12.81
C SER A 766 16.00 6.39 11.42
N PHE A 767 15.43 6.99 10.38
CA PHE A 767 16.17 7.12 9.13
C PHE A 767 17.52 7.70 9.56
N SER A 768 18.64 6.97 9.40
CA SER A 768 19.92 7.47 9.91
C SER A 768 20.13 8.90 9.38
N TRP A 769 20.70 9.79 10.19
CA TRP A 769 20.99 11.15 9.72
C TRP A 769 21.81 11.13 8.41
N VAL A 770 22.61 10.07 8.20
CA VAL A 770 23.30 9.78 6.93
C VAL A 770 22.31 9.61 5.77
N ASN A 771 21.19 8.91 5.94
CA ASN A 771 20.18 8.76 4.90
C ASN A 771 19.41 10.07 4.63
N LEU A 772 19.18 10.91 5.65
CA LEU A 772 18.65 12.28 5.46
C LEU A 772 19.66 13.17 4.73
N VAL A 773 20.94 13.06 5.08
CA VAL A 773 22.04 13.73 4.38
C VAL A 773 22.17 13.21 2.96
N VAL A 774 22.07 11.90 2.70
CA VAL A 774 22.09 11.30 1.37
C VAL A 774 20.90 11.79 0.54
N LEU A 775 19.69 11.86 1.12
CA LEU A 775 18.54 12.47 0.46
C LEU A 775 18.83 13.93 0.10
N GLY A 776 19.42 14.70 1.03
CA GLY A 776 19.88 16.07 0.80
C GLY A 776 20.98 16.18 -0.25
N LEU A 777 21.94 15.25 -0.29
CA LEU A 777 23.05 15.21 -1.23
C LEU A 777 22.58 14.83 -2.64
N ILE A 778 21.60 13.94 -2.77
CA ILE A 778 20.93 13.62 -4.04
C ILE A 778 20.23 14.87 -4.59
N LEU A 779 19.56 15.62 -3.71
CA LEU A 779 18.86 16.86 -4.06
C LEU A 779 19.81 17.98 -4.47
N ILE A 780 20.93 18.12 -3.77
CA ILE A 780 21.94 19.18 -4.01
C ILE A 780 22.84 18.85 -5.21
N TRP A 781 23.25 17.59 -5.40
CA TRP A 781 24.04 17.14 -6.55
C TRP A 781 23.32 17.45 -7.87
N TYR A 782 22.01 17.28 -7.90
CA TYR A 782 21.21 17.54 -9.11
C TYR A 782 21.08 19.04 -9.45
N GLN A 783 20.99 19.92 -8.44
CA GLN A 783 21.05 21.37 -8.65
C GLN A 783 22.37 21.81 -9.30
N SER A 784 23.48 21.15 -8.98
CA SER A 784 24.78 21.47 -9.58
C SER A 784 24.87 21.09 -11.07
N ALA A 785 24.19 20.02 -11.48
CA ALA A 785 24.10 19.57 -12.88
C ALA A 785 23.12 20.40 -13.73
N ALA A 786 22.17 21.11 -13.09
CA ALA A 786 21.15 21.91 -13.76
C ALA A 786 21.58 23.35 -14.09
N THR A 787 22.81 23.76 -13.77
CA THR A 787 23.29 25.11 -14.13
C THR A 787 23.62 25.22 -15.63
N PRO A 788 23.02 26.16 -16.39
CA PRO A 788 23.37 26.34 -17.79
C PRO A 788 24.79 26.89 -17.88
N VAL A 789 25.67 26.23 -18.63
CA VAL A 789 26.94 26.82 -19.07
C VAL A 789 26.64 28.11 -19.82
N VAL A 790 26.82 29.25 -19.14
CA VAL A 790 26.78 30.57 -19.77
C VAL A 790 27.99 30.67 -20.70
N ARG A 791 27.80 30.28 -21.96
CA ARG A 791 28.74 30.62 -23.04
C ARG A 791 28.67 32.12 -23.27
N ALA A 792 29.74 32.81 -22.88
CA ALA A 792 30.00 34.20 -23.24
C ALA A 792 29.89 34.39 -24.77
N ASN A 793 28.92 35.21 -25.18
CA ASN A 793 28.77 35.67 -26.56
C ASN A 793 29.96 36.56 -26.94
N ALA A 794 30.84 36.05 -27.81
CA ALA A 794 31.70 36.88 -28.64
C ALA A 794 31.12 36.97 -30.06
N VAL A 795 30.52 38.13 -30.31
CA VAL A 795 30.11 38.73 -31.59
C VAL A 795 30.99 38.34 -32.78
N SER A 796 30.38 37.87 -33.88
CA SER A 796 30.86 38.16 -35.24
C SER A 796 29.83 37.82 -36.33
N ARG A 797 29.39 38.89 -37.01
CA ARG A 797 28.56 38.94 -38.22
C ARG A 797 29.12 38.10 -39.38
N ARG A 798 28.25 37.47 -40.19
CA ARG A 798 28.00 37.80 -41.62
C ARG A 798 27.28 36.67 -42.37
N SER A 799 26.20 37.06 -43.08
CA SER A 799 25.72 36.64 -44.42
C SER A 799 26.03 35.21 -44.91
N ARG A 800 25.05 34.41 -45.30
CA ARG A 800 24.01 34.63 -46.33
C ARG A 800 22.83 33.71 -46.08
#